data_AF-A0A6N7JUH7-F1
#
_entry.id   AF-A0A6N7JUH7-F1
#
_cell.length_a   1.000
_cell.length_b   1.000
_cell.length_c   1.000
_cell.angle_alpha   90.00
_cell.angle_beta   90.00
_cell.angle_gamma   90.00
#
_symmetry.space_group_name_H-M   'P 1'
#
loop_
_entity.id
_entity.type
_entity.pdbx_description
1 polymer ?
#
loop_
_entity_poly.entity_id
_entity_poly.type
_entity_poly.pdbx_seq_one_letter_code
_entity_poly.pdbx_strand_id
1 'polypeptide(L)'
;MFLLAGDVAPFLLSRALLTAGDIAGDTLRIREVRRRNRSFRISGIDGPGLFIKQVAAAAPDLAGSIGREAALHRMAATLPALSVLRGVTVALRRFEERRSALVFDLFGDAETLDAHYRRTRQTDPAALALLGACLAGIHAQAEPLAATVAEQIAAPRQPPWILTLGHRDMPLLGQGGAHLVASIRATPAILQGLQTALASWQPRTLVHGDLKWDNILLRSGADNTPDLRIVDWELADLGDPLWDRAGVLAGFFSSWLVEDGGLPWMAGPNVPPRTPAPVPMPPLQAMWTAMAAFWQAATGASWPDAASLRPVLPYLGARLLQSALESTFTSPTVPPLAAELVNLAGLAFANPDRFMTEFLGLGREGGKNPVIRPVEAGPSPLPPPAPTDWADPSLVAAAEAVRILPPQSVQLAPLPPQTVSAPPGQDVRPAMVEALWPLLYQHAYTRRWDGNPTPAKPLDLAPDASLVAALSAANAGQTLLDRGWQIYQVTPDGRLHVEKGGCYRVVSAGQAGLPPGYQPQPGTVIDLQMPHQSITGQAGYYHAFGATPASAAEEGDLARLYFNVGAEQVPALLHLLTLGLNRYFIPFSLKCPVAPALYDRVDTLVLYPPRRYLPLVLEVLDEAVAMIAPLLRPGEPLFTRQLLPGLGGADDPGTGESFGQSRCRLLAAGIIDAWSGSGTLLDCMTARLIGAGLRPEALHLSPGLADLYRPLRGAA
;
A
#
# COMPACT_ATOMS: atom_id res chain seq x y z
N MET A 1 14.34 3.84 -24.68
CA MET A 1 15.17 3.29 -23.58
C MET A 1 14.51 3.65 -22.26
N PHE A 2 14.14 2.64 -21.46
CA PHE A 2 13.57 2.82 -20.13
C PHE A 2 14.58 3.42 -19.16
N LEU A 3 14.11 4.18 -18.17
CA LEU A 3 14.93 4.59 -17.04
C LEU A 3 15.02 3.43 -16.04
N LEU A 4 16.23 3.12 -15.59
CA LEU A 4 16.47 2.33 -14.38
C LEU A 4 16.75 3.29 -13.22
N ALA A 5 16.61 2.82 -11.98
CA ALA A 5 16.87 3.66 -10.80
C ALA A 5 18.27 4.32 -10.85
N GLY A 6 19.29 3.59 -11.31
CA GLY A 6 20.66 4.12 -11.48
C GLY A 6 20.82 5.13 -12.62
N ASP A 7 19.90 5.14 -13.60
CA ASP A 7 19.94 6.05 -14.75
C ASP A 7 19.14 7.34 -14.51
N VAL A 8 18.32 7.40 -13.45
CA VAL A 8 17.44 8.54 -13.16
C VAL A 8 18.25 9.81 -12.87
N ALA A 9 19.27 9.76 -12.01
CA ALA A 9 20.06 10.95 -11.69
C ALA A 9 20.85 11.48 -12.91
N PRO A 10 21.60 10.65 -13.67
CA PRO A 10 22.23 11.09 -14.92
C PRO A 10 21.24 11.65 -15.94
N PHE A 11 20.07 11.03 -16.06
CA PHE A 11 19.00 11.51 -16.94
C PHE A 11 18.53 12.91 -16.53
N LEU A 12 18.16 13.12 -15.26
CA LEU A 12 17.66 14.41 -14.79
C LEU A 12 18.71 15.52 -14.86
N LEU A 13 19.99 15.21 -14.58
CA LEU A 13 21.12 16.12 -14.81
C LEU A 13 21.21 16.54 -16.28
N SER A 14 21.18 15.59 -17.21
CA SER A 14 21.27 15.87 -18.65
C SER A 14 20.11 16.74 -19.16
N ARG A 15 19.05 16.88 -18.36
CA ARG A 15 17.86 17.66 -18.63
C ARG A 15 17.79 18.97 -17.84
N ALA A 16 18.82 19.30 -17.06
CA ALA A 16 18.85 20.44 -16.14
C ALA A 16 17.67 20.44 -15.14
N LEU A 17 17.19 19.25 -14.77
CA LEU A 17 16.18 19.05 -13.74
C LEU A 17 16.80 18.67 -12.39
N LEU A 18 18.09 18.36 -12.39
CA LEU A 18 18.95 18.31 -11.20
C LEU A 18 20.19 19.18 -11.47
N THR A 19 20.77 19.69 -10.40
CA THR A 19 22.06 20.36 -10.40
C THR A 19 23.17 19.40 -9.93
N ALA A 20 24.44 19.77 -10.16
CA ALA A 20 25.56 19.02 -9.59
C ALA A 20 25.58 19.08 -8.05
N GLY A 21 25.05 20.17 -7.46
CA GLY A 21 24.92 20.32 -6.01
C GLY A 21 23.93 19.33 -5.40
N ASP A 22 22.78 19.11 -6.05
CA ASP A 22 21.77 18.13 -5.63
C ASP A 22 22.33 16.71 -5.51
N ILE A 23 23.33 16.36 -6.34
CA ILE A 23 23.94 15.02 -6.35
C ILE A 23 25.11 14.92 -5.38
N ALA A 24 25.85 16.00 -5.19
CA ALA A 24 26.96 16.04 -4.25
C ALA A 24 26.49 16.02 -2.78
N GLY A 25 25.23 16.40 -2.51
CA GLY A 25 24.62 16.28 -1.20
C GLY A 25 24.12 14.86 -0.89
N ASP A 26 24.36 14.37 0.33
CA ASP A 26 23.89 13.06 0.82
C ASP A 26 22.35 13.00 1.03
N THR A 27 21.61 14.01 0.58
CA THR A 27 20.16 14.13 0.78
C THR A 27 19.33 13.60 -0.38
N LEU A 28 19.90 13.47 -1.59
CA LEU A 28 19.18 12.99 -2.78
C LEU A 28 18.71 11.55 -2.58
N ARG A 29 17.40 11.35 -2.69
CA ARG A 29 16.77 10.03 -2.64
C ARG A 29 15.97 9.79 -3.90
N ILE A 30 16.26 8.67 -4.57
CA ILE A 30 15.51 8.18 -5.73
C ILE A 30 14.87 6.85 -5.34
N ARG A 31 13.55 6.83 -5.26
CA ARG A 31 12.78 5.63 -4.94
C ARG A 31 11.92 5.22 -6.13
N GLU A 32 12.11 3.99 -6.59
CA GLU A 32 11.21 3.40 -7.57
C GLU A 32 9.87 3.05 -6.90
N VAL A 33 8.76 3.46 -7.51
CA VAL A 33 7.39 3.15 -7.10
C VAL A 33 6.78 2.31 -8.22
N ARG A 34 6.60 1.01 -7.98
CA ARG A 34 6.11 0.06 -8.98
C ARG A 34 4.60 -0.13 -8.83
N ARG A 35 3.83 0.26 -9.86
CA ARG A 35 2.40 -0.09 -10.06
C ARG A 35 2.24 -0.64 -11.49
N ARG A 36 1.26 -0.18 -12.28
CA ARG A 36 1.12 -0.49 -13.73
C ARG A 36 2.19 0.17 -14.59
N ASN A 37 2.57 1.38 -14.21
CA ASN A 37 3.63 2.17 -14.84
C ASN A 37 4.87 2.16 -13.95
N ARG A 38 6.05 2.37 -14.56
CA ARG A 38 7.29 2.52 -13.81
C ARG A 38 7.41 3.96 -13.36
N SER A 39 7.31 4.19 -12.06
CA SER A 39 7.39 5.53 -11.51
C SER A 39 8.60 5.70 -10.60
N PHE A 40 9.13 6.91 -10.53
CA PHE A 40 10.24 7.27 -9.64
C PHE A 40 9.87 8.50 -8.83
N ARG A 41 10.09 8.44 -7.52
CA ARG A 41 9.99 9.57 -6.61
C ARG A 41 11.40 10.05 -6.28
N ILE A 42 11.65 11.33 -6.52
CA ILE A 42 12.93 11.99 -6.30
C ILE A 42 12.72 13.08 -5.25
N SER A 43 13.50 13.06 -4.18
CA SER A 43 13.41 14.00 -3.05
C SER A 43 14.78 14.36 -2.52
N GLY A 44 14.86 15.40 -1.68
CA GLY A 44 16.12 15.87 -1.09
C GLY A 44 16.97 16.67 -2.07
N ILE A 45 16.30 17.43 -2.93
CA ILE A 45 16.85 18.36 -3.92
C ILE A 45 16.36 19.77 -3.60
N ASP A 46 17.00 20.79 -4.12
CA ASP A 46 16.55 22.17 -3.94
C ASP A 46 15.22 22.45 -4.66
N GLY A 47 14.19 22.79 -3.89
CA GLY A 47 12.84 23.06 -4.39
C GLY A 47 11.87 21.87 -4.23
N PRO A 48 10.76 21.83 -4.99
CA PRO A 48 9.89 20.67 -4.97
C PRO A 48 10.65 19.45 -5.49
N GLY A 49 10.48 18.29 -4.83
CA GLY A 49 10.99 17.03 -5.38
C GLY A 49 10.43 16.75 -6.78
N LEU A 50 10.87 15.67 -7.43
CA LEU A 50 10.36 15.29 -8.75
C LEU A 50 9.65 13.94 -8.71
N PHE A 51 8.67 13.77 -9.59
CA PHE A 51 8.02 12.49 -9.83
C PHE A 51 8.09 12.15 -11.32
N ILE A 52 8.65 10.99 -11.64
CA ILE A 52 8.70 10.49 -13.02
C ILE A 52 7.64 9.42 -13.17
N LYS A 53 6.76 9.53 -14.17
CA LYS A 53 5.83 8.49 -14.62
C LYS A 53 6.29 8.00 -15.99
N GLN A 54 6.66 6.72 -16.10
CA GLN A 54 7.09 6.12 -17.37
C GLN A 54 6.22 4.91 -17.73
N VAL A 55 5.71 4.91 -18.95
CA VAL A 55 4.81 3.87 -19.47
C VAL A 55 5.60 2.85 -20.31
N ALA A 56 5.23 1.58 -20.22
CA ALA A 56 5.88 0.52 -21.00
C ALA A 56 5.59 0.64 -22.51
N ALA A 57 6.63 0.82 -23.32
CA ALA A 57 6.57 1.01 -24.78
C ALA A 57 5.94 -0.14 -25.60
N ALA A 58 5.59 -1.28 -24.98
CA ALA A 58 5.07 -2.45 -25.68
C ALA A 58 3.54 -2.42 -25.96
N ALA A 59 2.82 -1.40 -25.48
CA ALA A 59 1.38 -1.26 -25.70
C ALA A 59 1.07 0.03 -26.49
N PRO A 60 0.74 -0.06 -27.80
CA PRO A 60 0.45 1.09 -28.66
C PRO A 60 -0.64 2.02 -28.11
N ASP A 61 -1.68 1.46 -27.45
CA ASP A 61 -2.78 2.22 -26.86
C ASP A 61 -2.35 3.09 -25.65
N LEU A 62 -1.28 2.68 -24.97
CA LEU A 62 -0.71 3.33 -23.78
C LEU A 62 0.27 4.47 -24.14
N ALA A 63 0.81 4.49 -25.37
CA ALA A 63 1.59 5.63 -25.86
C ALA A 63 0.71 6.85 -26.16
N GLY A 64 -0.53 6.63 -26.61
CA GLY A 64 -1.53 7.69 -26.81
C GLY A 64 -2.01 8.32 -25.50
N SER A 65 -2.14 7.53 -24.42
CA SER A 65 -2.63 8.01 -23.12
C SER A 65 -1.61 8.93 -22.41
N ILE A 66 -0.31 8.63 -22.50
CA ILE A 66 0.71 9.50 -21.88
C ILE A 66 0.89 10.82 -22.63
N GLY A 67 0.79 10.80 -23.96
CA GLY A 67 0.82 12.01 -24.79
C GLY A 67 -0.36 12.94 -24.47
N ARG A 68 -1.53 12.35 -24.21
CA ARG A 68 -2.74 13.05 -23.78
C ARG A 68 -2.57 13.75 -22.44
N GLU A 69 -2.08 13.04 -21.43
CA GLU A 69 -1.77 13.63 -20.13
C GLU A 69 -0.78 14.80 -20.29
N ALA A 70 0.30 14.61 -21.07
CA ALA A 70 1.26 15.66 -21.37
C ALA A 70 0.60 16.91 -21.99
N ALA A 71 -0.31 16.71 -22.95
CA ALA A 71 -1.03 17.77 -23.64
C ALA A 71 -1.98 18.51 -22.71
N LEU A 72 -2.67 17.80 -21.82
CA LEU A 72 -3.55 18.39 -20.80
C LEU A 72 -2.78 19.32 -19.86
N HIS A 73 -1.63 18.89 -19.36
CA HIS A 73 -0.81 19.73 -18.50
C HIS A 73 -0.24 20.95 -19.22
N ARG A 74 0.21 20.80 -20.48
CA ARG A 74 0.65 21.94 -21.30
C ARG A 74 -0.48 22.94 -21.51
N MET A 75 -1.66 22.45 -21.89
CA MET A 75 -2.86 23.26 -22.09
C MET A 75 -3.24 24.03 -20.82
N ALA A 76 -3.26 23.38 -19.66
CA ALA A 76 -3.55 24.01 -18.38
C ALA A 76 -2.53 25.10 -18.02
N ALA A 77 -1.26 24.91 -18.38
CA ALA A 77 -0.22 25.91 -18.15
C ALA A 77 -0.34 27.13 -19.07
N THR A 78 -0.77 26.93 -20.32
CA THR A 78 -0.80 27.98 -21.36
C THR A 78 -2.12 28.74 -21.46
N LEU A 79 -3.24 28.14 -21.07
CA LEU A 79 -4.56 28.77 -21.14
C LEU A 79 -4.99 29.33 -19.77
N PRO A 80 -4.96 30.66 -19.56
CA PRO A 80 -5.31 31.26 -18.26
C PRO A 80 -6.76 30.96 -17.83
N ALA A 81 -7.65 30.72 -18.80
CA ALA A 81 -9.03 30.36 -18.56
C ALA A 81 -9.19 29.01 -17.82
N LEU A 82 -8.19 28.13 -17.87
CA LEU A 82 -8.16 26.83 -17.18
C LEU A 82 -7.35 26.90 -15.87
N SER A 83 -7.42 28.03 -15.17
CA SER A 83 -6.64 28.30 -13.96
C SER A 83 -6.93 27.31 -12.82
N VAL A 84 -8.16 26.81 -12.70
CA VAL A 84 -8.52 25.80 -11.67
C VAL A 84 -7.85 24.48 -11.99
N LEU A 85 -7.89 24.02 -13.26
CA LEU A 85 -7.19 22.80 -13.69
C LEU A 85 -5.68 22.90 -13.39
N ARG A 86 -5.08 24.05 -13.69
CA ARG A 86 -3.66 24.30 -13.38
C ARG A 86 -3.37 24.26 -11.88
N GLY A 87 -4.25 24.79 -11.04
CA GLY A 87 -4.08 24.83 -9.58
C GLY A 87 -4.30 23.48 -8.90
N VAL A 88 -5.17 22.64 -9.46
CA VAL A 88 -5.55 21.33 -8.88
C VAL A 88 -4.72 20.17 -9.44
N THR A 89 -3.88 20.38 -10.44
CA THR A 89 -2.98 19.34 -10.97
C THR A 89 -1.53 19.56 -10.55
N VAL A 90 -0.70 18.53 -10.68
CA VAL A 90 0.75 18.65 -10.45
C VAL A 90 1.43 19.36 -11.63
N ALA A 91 2.45 20.16 -11.36
CA ALA A 91 3.16 20.88 -12.42
C ALA A 91 3.98 19.91 -13.26
N LEU A 92 3.70 19.85 -14.57
CA LEU A 92 4.52 19.10 -15.51
C LEU A 92 5.79 19.91 -15.81
N ARG A 93 6.95 19.38 -15.42
CA ARG A 93 8.25 19.96 -15.74
C ARG A 93 8.73 19.56 -17.12
N ARG A 94 8.49 18.31 -17.51
CA ARG A 94 9.01 17.79 -18.78
C ARG A 94 8.22 16.59 -19.29
N PHE A 95 8.07 16.52 -20.60
CA PHE A 95 7.60 15.34 -21.31
C PHE A 95 8.68 14.85 -22.26
N GLU A 96 9.12 13.61 -22.12
CA GLU A 96 10.07 12.94 -23.02
C GLU A 96 9.32 11.93 -23.88
N GLU A 97 8.83 12.39 -25.03
CA GLU A 97 8.02 11.60 -25.95
C GLU A 97 8.69 10.27 -26.36
N ARG A 98 9.96 10.32 -26.76
CA ARG A 98 10.74 9.12 -27.16
C ARG A 98 10.95 8.10 -26.03
N ARG A 99 10.72 8.49 -24.78
CA ARG A 99 10.85 7.63 -23.60
C ARG A 99 9.51 7.30 -22.97
N SER A 100 8.41 7.84 -23.50
CA SER A 100 7.07 7.76 -22.89
C SER A 100 7.16 8.07 -21.39
N ALA A 101 7.79 9.20 -21.05
CA ALA A 101 8.02 9.60 -19.66
C ALA A 101 7.57 11.04 -19.41
N LEU A 102 6.85 11.24 -18.30
CA LEU A 102 6.44 12.53 -17.76
C LEU A 102 7.23 12.80 -16.48
N VAL A 103 7.73 14.02 -16.30
CA VAL A 103 8.39 14.48 -15.09
C VAL A 103 7.58 15.62 -14.49
N PHE A 104 7.10 15.41 -13.28
CA PHE A 104 6.26 16.33 -12.52
C PHE A 104 6.99 16.88 -11.30
N ASP A 105 6.49 17.99 -10.77
CA ASP A 105 6.71 18.34 -9.37
C ASP A 105 6.12 17.26 -8.48
N LEU A 106 6.90 16.81 -7.50
CA LEU A 106 6.45 15.93 -6.46
C LEU A 106 5.56 16.72 -5.50
N PHE A 107 4.33 16.23 -5.33
CA PHE A 107 3.42 16.72 -4.30
C PHE A 107 3.79 16.15 -2.92
N GLY A 108 5.03 16.42 -2.50
CA GLY A 108 5.59 16.22 -1.16
C GLY A 108 5.08 15.02 -0.34
N ASP A 109 4.77 15.32 0.90
CA ASP A 109 4.21 14.51 1.99
C ASP A 109 2.77 14.05 1.77
N ALA A 110 2.19 14.30 0.59
CA ALA A 110 0.83 13.91 0.31
C ALA A 110 0.66 12.38 0.24
N GLU A 111 -0.52 11.93 0.68
CA GLU A 111 -1.03 10.57 0.50
C GLU A 111 -2.29 10.60 -0.38
N THR A 112 -2.70 9.47 -0.93
CA THR A 112 -3.97 9.41 -1.68
C THR A 112 -5.15 9.54 -0.72
N LEU A 113 -6.30 10.06 -1.16
CA LEU A 113 -7.52 10.16 -0.36
C LEU A 113 -7.97 8.78 0.17
N ASP A 114 -7.79 7.73 -0.62
CA ASP A 114 -8.02 6.34 -0.20
C ASP A 114 -7.09 5.94 0.96
N ALA A 115 -5.78 6.07 0.78
CA ALA A 115 -4.80 5.83 1.86
C ALA A 115 -5.08 6.67 3.13
N HIS A 116 -5.43 7.95 2.98
CA HIS A 116 -5.79 8.81 4.10
C HIS A 116 -6.98 8.24 4.89
N TYR A 117 -8.08 7.92 4.20
CA TYR A 117 -9.26 7.34 4.83
C TYR A 117 -8.96 5.97 5.47
N ARG A 118 -8.19 5.11 4.80
CA ARG A 118 -7.79 3.81 5.37
C ARG A 118 -6.96 3.95 6.64
N ARG A 119 -6.12 4.98 6.72
CA ARG A 119 -5.28 5.29 7.88
C ARG A 119 -6.07 5.93 9.03
N THR A 120 -6.93 6.90 8.76
CA THR A 120 -7.59 7.73 9.80
C THR A 120 -8.99 7.26 10.17
N ARG A 121 -9.65 6.50 9.30
CA ARG A 121 -11.09 6.18 9.36
C ARG A 121 -11.99 7.41 9.40
N GLN A 122 -11.48 8.55 8.94
CA GLN A 122 -12.18 9.82 8.95
C GLN A 122 -12.21 10.38 7.54
N THR A 123 -13.39 10.83 7.13
CA THR A 123 -13.55 11.67 5.94
C THR A 123 -13.59 13.12 6.39
N ASP A 124 -12.69 13.96 5.89
CA ASP A 124 -12.68 15.39 6.18
C ASP A 124 -13.69 16.12 5.26
N PRO A 125 -14.80 16.67 5.79
CA PRO A 125 -15.76 17.40 4.98
C PRO A 125 -15.17 18.62 4.27
N ALA A 126 -14.14 19.26 4.84
CA ALA A 126 -13.48 20.41 4.22
C ALA A 126 -12.67 19.98 2.99
N ALA A 127 -11.91 18.89 3.08
CA ALA A 127 -11.19 18.31 1.94
C ALA A 127 -12.14 17.89 0.82
N LEU A 128 -13.27 17.27 1.17
CA LEU A 128 -14.28 16.83 0.21
C LEU A 128 -15.05 18.00 -0.41
N ALA A 129 -15.34 19.07 0.34
CA ALA A 129 -15.87 20.32 -0.21
C ALA A 129 -14.89 20.98 -1.19
N LEU A 130 -13.60 21.03 -0.84
CA LEU A 130 -12.56 21.55 -1.73
C LEU A 130 -12.50 20.74 -3.04
N LEU A 131 -12.54 19.40 -2.94
CA LEU A 131 -12.57 18.53 -4.12
C LEU A 131 -13.80 18.82 -5.00
N GLY A 132 -14.97 18.97 -4.40
CA GLY A 132 -16.21 19.31 -5.10
C GLY A 132 -16.11 20.65 -5.83
N ALA A 133 -15.61 21.68 -5.15
CA ALA A 133 -15.42 23.01 -5.72
C ALA A 133 -14.39 23.00 -6.86
N CYS A 134 -13.28 22.26 -6.71
CA CYS A 134 -12.29 22.09 -7.76
C CYS A 134 -12.89 21.43 -9.00
N LEU A 135 -13.65 20.34 -8.87
CA LEU A 135 -14.30 19.68 -10.00
C LEU A 135 -15.30 20.60 -10.70
N ALA A 136 -16.16 21.29 -9.93
CA ALA A 136 -17.10 22.26 -10.47
C ALA A 136 -16.36 23.37 -11.26
N GLY A 137 -15.25 23.87 -10.72
CA GLY A 137 -14.41 24.87 -11.38
C GLY A 137 -13.76 24.36 -12.67
N ILE A 138 -13.20 23.15 -12.68
CA ILE A 138 -12.63 22.53 -13.90
C ILE A 138 -13.72 22.42 -14.98
N HIS A 139 -14.87 21.84 -14.62
CA HIS A 139 -15.97 21.60 -15.55
C HIS A 139 -16.51 22.92 -16.12
N ALA A 140 -16.74 23.92 -15.26
CA ALA A 140 -17.26 25.22 -15.69
C ALA A 140 -16.26 26.01 -16.56
N GLN A 141 -14.96 25.94 -16.27
CA GLN A 141 -13.93 26.60 -17.06
C GLN A 141 -13.69 25.93 -18.42
N ALA A 142 -13.78 24.60 -18.48
CA ALA A 142 -13.52 23.84 -19.70
C ALA A 142 -14.72 23.75 -20.65
N GLU A 143 -15.97 23.85 -20.16
CA GLU A 143 -17.18 23.71 -20.99
C GLU A 143 -17.24 24.75 -22.14
N PRO A 144 -17.01 26.06 -21.93
CA PRO A 144 -16.96 27.03 -23.03
C PRO A 144 -15.81 26.80 -24.02
N LEU A 145 -14.79 26.03 -23.61
CA LEU A 145 -13.59 25.74 -24.38
C LEU A 145 -13.56 24.30 -24.90
N ALA A 146 -14.68 23.57 -24.85
CA ALA A 146 -14.72 22.13 -25.13
C ALA A 146 -14.08 21.75 -26.48
N ALA A 147 -14.33 22.52 -27.54
CA ALA A 147 -13.72 22.29 -28.85
C ALA A 147 -12.19 22.40 -28.81
N THR A 148 -11.67 23.48 -28.22
CA THR A 148 -10.23 23.70 -28.03
C THR A 148 -9.61 22.63 -27.15
N VAL A 149 -10.24 22.27 -26.04
CA VAL A 149 -9.77 21.23 -25.13
C VAL A 149 -9.64 19.91 -25.88
N ALA A 150 -10.67 19.52 -26.63
CA ALA A 150 -10.67 18.27 -27.37
C ALA A 150 -9.58 18.20 -28.45
N GLU A 151 -9.33 19.31 -29.14
CA GLU A 151 -8.25 19.39 -30.12
C GLU A 151 -6.88 19.25 -29.45
N GLN A 152 -6.65 20.00 -28.37
CA GLN A 152 -5.35 20.05 -27.67
C GLN A 152 -4.95 18.69 -27.09
N ILE A 153 -5.90 17.96 -26.48
CA ILE A 153 -5.60 16.67 -25.86
C ILE A 153 -5.81 15.48 -26.81
N ALA A 154 -6.17 15.73 -28.08
CA ALA A 154 -6.59 14.69 -29.03
C ALA A 154 -7.66 13.76 -28.41
N ALA A 155 -8.71 14.38 -27.87
CA ALA A 155 -9.83 13.74 -27.19
C ALA A 155 -10.51 12.70 -28.10
N PRO A 156 -10.58 11.43 -27.70
CA PRO A 156 -11.32 10.40 -28.44
C PRO A 156 -12.82 10.67 -28.55
N ARG A 157 -13.39 11.45 -27.61
CA ARG A 157 -14.82 11.73 -27.48
C ARG A 157 -15.65 10.45 -27.34
N GLN A 158 -15.10 9.48 -26.61
CA GLN A 158 -15.75 8.19 -26.40
C GLN A 158 -16.41 8.14 -25.02
N PRO A 159 -17.62 7.58 -24.90
CA PRO A 159 -18.18 7.31 -23.58
C PRO A 159 -17.29 6.30 -22.84
N PRO A 160 -17.29 6.32 -21.50
CA PRO A 160 -16.58 5.33 -20.70
C PRO A 160 -16.91 3.91 -21.13
N TRP A 161 -15.89 3.07 -21.30
CA TRP A 161 -16.02 1.74 -21.88
C TRP A 161 -17.04 0.86 -21.15
N ILE A 162 -17.19 1.02 -19.83
CA ILE A 162 -18.13 0.26 -19.02
C ILE A 162 -19.59 0.49 -19.44
N LEU A 163 -19.92 1.69 -19.93
CA LEU A 163 -21.26 2.01 -20.46
C LEU A 163 -21.56 1.23 -21.75
N THR A 164 -20.53 0.73 -22.43
CA THR A 164 -20.64 0.00 -23.70
C THR A 164 -20.60 -1.52 -23.54
N LEU A 165 -20.47 -2.04 -22.32
CA LEU A 165 -20.30 -3.48 -22.04
C LEU A 165 -21.42 -4.38 -22.59
N GLY A 166 -22.64 -3.82 -22.75
CA GLY A 166 -23.79 -4.50 -23.35
C GLY A 166 -23.82 -4.50 -24.89
N HIS A 167 -22.93 -3.75 -25.55
CA HIS A 167 -22.94 -3.53 -27.01
C HIS A 167 -21.65 -3.96 -27.71
N ARG A 168 -20.55 -4.12 -26.96
CA ARG A 168 -19.24 -4.48 -27.50
C ARG A 168 -18.62 -5.62 -26.70
N ASP A 169 -17.95 -6.52 -27.41
CA ASP A 169 -17.05 -7.47 -26.77
C ASP A 169 -15.75 -6.77 -26.39
N MET A 170 -15.36 -6.93 -25.13
CA MET A 170 -14.14 -6.37 -24.57
C MET A 170 -13.09 -7.47 -24.48
N PRO A 171 -11.81 -7.18 -24.78
CA PRO A 171 -10.73 -8.12 -24.48
C PRO A 171 -10.66 -8.32 -22.96
N LEU A 172 -11.01 -9.52 -22.51
CA LEU A 172 -11.10 -9.86 -21.09
C LEU A 172 -9.71 -10.11 -20.52
N LEU A 173 -9.39 -9.47 -19.39
CA LEU A 173 -8.16 -9.72 -18.64
C LEU A 173 -8.44 -10.79 -17.57
N GLY A 174 -8.25 -12.06 -17.93
CA GLY A 174 -8.32 -13.18 -17.00
C GLY A 174 -9.71 -13.78 -16.76
N GLN A 175 -9.74 -14.94 -16.09
CA GLN A 175 -10.96 -15.74 -15.88
C GLN A 175 -11.96 -15.06 -14.92
N GLY A 176 -11.47 -14.36 -13.89
CA GLY A 176 -12.31 -13.62 -12.94
C GLY A 176 -13.12 -12.50 -13.61
N GLY A 177 -12.45 -11.70 -14.45
CA GLY A 177 -13.12 -10.65 -15.23
C GLY A 177 -14.14 -11.22 -16.22
N ALA A 178 -13.82 -12.35 -16.87
CA ALA A 178 -14.74 -13.03 -17.77
C ALA A 178 -16.04 -13.49 -17.07
N HIS A 179 -15.91 -14.12 -15.90
CA HIS A 179 -17.06 -14.52 -15.10
C HIS A 179 -17.89 -13.32 -14.65
N LEU A 180 -17.26 -12.24 -14.19
CA LEU A 180 -17.98 -11.05 -13.75
C LEU A 180 -18.74 -10.37 -14.91
N VAL A 181 -18.12 -10.26 -16.08
CA VAL A 181 -18.79 -9.76 -17.29
C VAL A 181 -19.97 -10.65 -17.69
N ALA A 182 -19.82 -11.97 -17.60
CA ALA A 182 -20.93 -12.90 -17.86
C ALA A 182 -22.08 -12.69 -16.86
N SER A 183 -21.79 -12.53 -15.57
CA SER A 183 -22.81 -12.22 -14.55
C SER A 183 -23.51 -10.88 -14.80
N ILE A 184 -22.75 -9.84 -15.18
CA ILE A 184 -23.31 -8.52 -15.54
C ILE A 184 -24.23 -8.65 -16.76
N ARG A 185 -23.80 -9.34 -17.82
CA ARG A 185 -24.59 -9.58 -19.04
C ARG A 185 -25.82 -10.44 -18.79
N ALA A 186 -25.78 -11.34 -17.80
CA ALA A 186 -26.91 -12.16 -17.40
C ALA A 186 -27.95 -11.40 -16.54
N THR A 187 -27.70 -10.14 -16.17
CA THR A 187 -28.56 -9.35 -15.27
C THR A 187 -29.26 -8.22 -16.05
N PRO A 188 -30.53 -8.37 -16.46
CA PRO A 188 -31.21 -7.41 -17.34
C PRO A 188 -31.29 -5.99 -16.78
N ALA A 189 -31.53 -5.84 -15.48
CA ALA A 189 -31.61 -4.53 -14.84
C ALA A 189 -30.29 -3.74 -14.92
N ILE A 190 -29.14 -4.44 -14.85
CA ILE A 190 -27.83 -3.80 -15.02
C ILE A 190 -27.62 -3.37 -16.47
N LEU A 191 -27.94 -4.23 -17.44
CA LEU A 191 -27.81 -3.87 -18.86
C LEU A 191 -28.70 -2.69 -19.25
N GLN A 192 -29.95 -2.66 -18.78
CA GLN A 192 -30.87 -1.55 -18.99
C GLN A 192 -30.37 -0.26 -18.33
N GLY A 193 -29.78 -0.38 -17.12
CA GLY A 193 -29.14 0.72 -16.42
C GLY A 193 -27.96 1.32 -17.20
N LEU A 194 -27.07 0.48 -17.72
CA LEU A 194 -25.93 0.90 -18.57
C LEU A 194 -26.41 1.53 -19.88
N GLN A 195 -27.44 0.98 -20.52
CA GLN A 195 -28.07 1.57 -21.71
C GLN A 195 -28.65 2.95 -21.43
N THR A 196 -29.33 3.13 -20.29
CA THR A 196 -29.90 4.41 -19.89
C THR A 196 -28.80 5.43 -19.61
N ALA A 197 -27.73 5.02 -18.92
CA ALA A 197 -26.56 5.87 -18.67
C ALA A 197 -25.88 6.29 -19.98
N LEU A 198 -25.70 5.35 -20.92
CA LEU A 198 -25.11 5.61 -22.23
C LEU A 198 -25.99 6.55 -23.07
N ALA A 199 -27.29 6.35 -23.09
CA ALA A 199 -28.24 7.20 -23.82
C ALA A 199 -28.31 8.62 -23.24
N SER A 200 -28.00 8.79 -21.95
CA SER A 200 -27.98 10.08 -21.27
C SER A 200 -26.61 10.77 -21.31
N TRP A 201 -25.59 10.12 -21.88
CA TRP A 201 -24.22 10.64 -21.93
C TRP A 201 -24.13 11.94 -22.75
N GLN A 202 -23.69 13.03 -22.09
CA GLN A 202 -23.52 14.33 -22.73
C GLN A 202 -22.06 14.81 -22.61
N PRO A 203 -21.23 14.70 -23.66
CA PRO A 203 -19.86 15.15 -23.64
C PRO A 203 -19.76 16.68 -23.74
N ARG A 204 -19.88 17.36 -22.60
CA ARG A 204 -20.00 18.83 -22.50
C ARG A 204 -18.71 19.52 -22.08
N THR A 205 -17.89 18.85 -21.27
CA THR A 205 -16.71 19.46 -20.65
C THR A 205 -15.56 18.49 -20.50
N LEU A 206 -14.40 18.98 -20.09
CA LEU A 206 -13.25 18.15 -19.72
C LEU A 206 -13.61 17.31 -18.50
N VAL A 207 -13.49 15.99 -18.63
CA VAL A 207 -13.58 15.05 -17.50
C VAL A 207 -12.25 14.37 -17.29
N HIS A 208 -11.99 13.92 -16.06
CA HIS A 208 -10.80 13.11 -15.74
C HIS A 208 -10.85 11.73 -16.42
N GLY A 209 -12.05 11.16 -16.56
CA GLY A 209 -12.29 9.87 -17.22
C GLY A 209 -12.12 8.65 -16.31
N ASP A 210 -11.17 8.69 -15.36
CA ASP A 210 -11.04 7.70 -14.28
C ASP A 210 -10.82 8.30 -12.89
N LEU A 211 -11.71 9.22 -12.47
CA LEU A 211 -11.58 9.83 -11.15
C LEU A 211 -11.95 8.82 -10.05
N LYS A 212 -10.99 8.54 -9.17
CA LYS A 212 -11.14 7.68 -7.99
C LYS A 212 -10.27 8.19 -6.86
N TRP A 213 -10.50 7.71 -5.63
CA TRP A 213 -9.80 8.19 -4.44
C TRP A 213 -8.27 7.96 -4.49
N ASP A 214 -7.78 6.94 -5.21
CA ASP A 214 -6.35 6.74 -5.50
C ASP A 214 -5.73 7.85 -6.34
N ASN A 215 -6.53 8.55 -7.15
CA ASN A 215 -6.09 9.61 -8.06
C ASN A 215 -6.25 11.01 -7.47
N ILE A 216 -6.58 11.09 -6.17
CA ILE A 216 -6.70 12.34 -5.42
C ILE A 216 -5.63 12.31 -4.33
N LEU A 217 -4.62 13.17 -4.42
CA LEU A 217 -3.61 13.35 -3.40
C LEU A 217 -4.04 14.43 -2.42
N LEU A 218 -3.86 14.17 -1.12
CA LEU A 218 -4.19 15.06 -0.01
C LEU A 218 -2.95 15.30 0.85
N ARG A 219 -2.76 16.56 1.26
CA ARG A 219 -1.84 16.94 2.33
C ARG A 219 -2.49 18.00 3.22
N SER A 220 -1.97 18.15 4.42
CA SER A 220 -2.30 19.29 5.28
C SER A 220 -1.46 20.49 4.85
N GLY A 221 -2.11 21.55 4.40
CA GLY A 221 -1.51 22.84 4.09
C GLY A 221 -1.20 23.64 5.35
N ALA A 222 -0.78 24.91 5.17
CA ALA A 222 -0.60 25.84 6.27
C ALA A 222 -1.92 25.97 7.08
N ASP A 223 -1.79 26.04 8.40
CA ASP A 223 -2.92 26.15 9.34
C ASP A 223 -3.91 24.96 9.31
N ASN A 224 -3.43 23.76 8.95
CA ASN A 224 -4.24 22.53 8.81
C ASN A 224 -5.36 22.62 7.76
N THR A 225 -5.26 23.56 6.81
CA THR A 225 -6.20 23.62 5.68
C THR A 225 -5.92 22.49 4.69
N PRO A 226 -6.93 21.78 4.16
CA PRO A 226 -6.70 20.71 3.21
C PRO A 226 -6.15 21.28 1.89
N ASP A 227 -5.08 20.68 1.37
CA ASP A 227 -4.53 20.97 0.05
C ASP A 227 -4.50 19.67 -0.76
N LEU A 228 -5.06 19.70 -1.97
CA LEU A 228 -5.24 18.50 -2.78
C LEU A 228 -4.76 18.67 -4.22
N ARG A 229 -4.36 17.56 -4.84
CA ARG A 229 -4.07 17.47 -6.26
C ARG A 229 -4.76 16.27 -6.90
N ILE A 230 -5.28 16.44 -8.09
CA ILE A 230 -5.80 15.35 -8.93
C ILE A 230 -4.70 14.95 -9.92
N VAL A 231 -4.39 13.66 -9.97
CA VAL A 231 -3.32 13.08 -10.78
C VAL A 231 -3.87 11.97 -11.68
N ASP A 232 -3.06 11.52 -12.64
CA ASP A 232 -3.39 10.41 -13.55
C ASP A 232 -4.44 10.77 -14.62
N TRP A 233 -4.23 11.90 -15.30
CA TRP A 233 -5.13 12.45 -16.33
C TRP A 233 -5.03 11.74 -17.69
N GLU A 234 -4.52 10.50 -17.73
CA GLU A 234 -4.26 9.77 -18.98
C GLU A 234 -5.53 9.40 -19.76
N LEU A 235 -6.66 9.30 -19.06
CA LEU A 235 -7.99 9.03 -19.61
C LEU A 235 -8.86 10.28 -19.77
N ALA A 236 -8.27 11.47 -19.68
CA ALA A 236 -9.01 12.72 -19.86
C ALA A 236 -9.70 12.77 -21.24
N ASP A 237 -10.94 13.24 -21.29
CA ASP A 237 -11.71 13.35 -22.53
C ASP A 237 -12.78 14.45 -22.38
N LEU A 238 -13.55 14.70 -23.44
CA LEU A 238 -14.83 15.38 -23.30
C LEU A 238 -15.90 14.40 -22.82
N GLY A 239 -16.55 14.73 -21.71
CA GLY A 239 -17.54 13.89 -21.08
C GLY A 239 -18.61 14.64 -20.31
N ASP A 240 -19.49 13.86 -19.69
CA ASP A 240 -20.50 14.37 -18.78
C ASP A 240 -19.85 14.68 -17.42
N PRO A 241 -19.98 15.90 -16.87
CA PRO A 241 -19.39 16.25 -15.57
C PRO A 241 -19.89 15.34 -14.42
N LEU A 242 -21.06 14.72 -14.57
CA LEU A 242 -21.58 13.76 -13.59
C LEU A 242 -20.72 12.49 -13.49
N TRP A 243 -19.93 12.15 -14.51
CA TRP A 243 -19.03 10.99 -14.51
C TRP A 243 -17.97 11.07 -13.42
N ASP A 244 -17.27 12.21 -13.34
CA ASP A 244 -16.23 12.43 -12.33
C ASP A 244 -16.85 12.46 -10.93
N ARG A 245 -18.04 13.07 -10.78
CA ARG A 245 -18.78 13.10 -9.50
C ARG A 245 -19.19 11.71 -9.05
N ALA A 246 -19.68 10.89 -9.96
CA ALA A 246 -19.98 9.48 -9.72
C ALA A 246 -18.73 8.70 -9.30
N GLY A 247 -17.56 9.00 -9.87
CA GLY A 247 -16.28 8.40 -9.50
C GLY A 247 -15.89 8.69 -8.05
N VAL A 248 -16.06 9.93 -7.59
CA VAL A 248 -15.83 10.29 -6.17
C VAL A 248 -16.83 9.58 -5.26
N LEU A 249 -18.12 9.57 -5.60
CA LEU A 249 -19.16 8.89 -4.82
C LEU A 249 -18.91 7.37 -4.74
N ALA A 250 -18.51 6.72 -5.83
CA ALA A 250 -18.17 5.30 -5.86
C ALA A 250 -17.01 4.95 -4.91
N GLY A 251 -16.08 5.88 -4.68
CA GLY A 251 -14.98 5.73 -3.73
C GLY A 251 -15.46 5.56 -2.29
N PHE A 252 -16.53 6.24 -1.88
CA PHE A 252 -17.12 6.06 -0.55
C PHE A 252 -17.61 4.62 -0.34
N PHE A 253 -18.35 4.09 -1.31
CA PHE A 253 -18.88 2.72 -1.26
C PHE A 253 -17.78 1.66 -1.31
N SER A 254 -16.79 1.87 -2.18
CA SER A 254 -15.67 0.94 -2.32
C SER A 254 -14.86 0.87 -1.02
N SER A 255 -14.61 2.02 -0.38
CA SER A 255 -13.85 2.10 0.88
C SER A 255 -14.62 1.51 2.06
N TRP A 256 -15.93 1.77 2.13
CA TRP A 256 -16.82 1.21 3.15
C TRP A 256 -16.87 -0.32 3.10
N LEU A 257 -17.04 -0.91 1.91
CA LEU A 257 -17.17 -2.36 1.75
C LEU A 257 -15.88 -3.16 2.03
N VAL A 258 -14.69 -2.58 1.81
CA VAL A 258 -13.40 -3.27 2.00
C VAL A 258 -13.07 -3.50 3.47
N GLU A 259 -13.42 -2.55 4.34
CA GLU A 259 -12.78 -2.41 5.65
C GLU A 259 -13.63 -2.91 6.83
N ASP A 260 -14.96 -2.87 6.73
CA ASP A 260 -15.83 -3.29 7.85
C ASP A 260 -16.19 -4.79 7.82
N GLY A 261 -15.68 -5.56 6.86
CA GLY A 261 -15.73 -7.03 6.82
C GLY A 261 -17.13 -7.68 6.72
N GLY A 262 -18.21 -6.93 6.90
CA GLY A 262 -19.56 -7.36 6.60
C GLY A 262 -19.78 -7.21 5.10
N LEU A 263 -19.46 -8.24 4.32
CA LEU A 263 -19.92 -8.36 2.93
C LEU A 263 -21.37 -8.86 3.00
N PRO A 264 -22.37 -7.96 2.99
CA PRO A 264 -23.73 -8.28 3.44
C PRO A 264 -24.43 -9.30 2.53
N TRP A 265 -23.99 -9.42 1.28
CA TRP A 265 -24.63 -10.27 0.26
C TRP A 265 -23.82 -11.53 -0.10
N MET A 266 -22.70 -11.79 0.57
CA MET A 266 -21.92 -13.02 0.35
C MET A 266 -22.42 -14.20 1.20
N ALA A 267 -22.98 -15.21 0.52
CA ALA A 267 -22.81 -16.59 0.94
C ALA A 267 -21.49 -17.09 0.33
N GLY A 268 -20.58 -17.62 1.15
CA GLY A 268 -19.36 -18.26 0.62
C GLY A 268 -19.72 -19.35 -0.40
N PRO A 269 -18.85 -19.68 -1.37
CA PRO A 269 -19.17 -20.59 -2.48
C PRO A 269 -19.62 -22.00 -2.04
N ASN A 270 -19.37 -22.38 -0.78
CA ASN A 270 -19.76 -23.67 -0.18
C ASN A 270 -20.78 -23.52 0.97
N VAL A 271 -21.38 -22.35 1.17
CA VAL A 271 -22.34 -22.09 2.24
C VAL A 271 -23.74 -21.95 1.61
N PRO A 272 -24.78 -22.63 2.11
CA PRO A 272 -26.14 -22.41 1.63
C PRO A 272 -26.52 -20.93 1.79
N PRO A 273 -27.39 -20.38 0.91
CA PRO A 273 -27.79 -18.98 0.96
C PRO A 273 -28.28 -18.64 2.37
N ARG A 274 -27.51 -17.83 3.10
CA ARG A 274 -27.98 -17.26 4.36
C ARG A 274 -28.87 -16.07 4.03
N THR A 275 -29.86 -15.82 4.86
CA THR A 275 -30.56 -14.53 4.88
C THR A 275 -29.50 -13.43 4.96
N PRO A 276 -29.51 -12.41 4.08
CA PRO A 276 -28.49 -11.35 4.10
C PRO A 276 -28.36 -10.79 5.51
N ALA A 277 -27.12 -10.73 6.03
CA ALA A 277 -26.90 -10.00 7.27
C ALA A 277 -27.33 -8.53 7.04
N PRO A 278 -27.90 -7.84 8.05
CA PRO A 278 -28.18 -6.42 7.91
C PRO A 278 -26.91 -5.70 7.49
N VAL A 279 -27.02 -4.91 6.43
CA VAL A 279 -25.92 -4.08 5.91
C VAL A 279 -25.38 -3.21 7.07
N PRO A 280 -24.06 -3.22 7.36
CA PRO A 280 -23.49 -2.39 8.42
C PRO A 280 -23.50 -0.92 7.99
N MET A 281 -24.64 -0.25 8.23
CA MET A 281 -24.88 1.13 7.83
C MET A 281 -24.12 2.19 8.63
N PRO A 282 -23.84 2.07 9.95
CA PRO A 282 -23.24 3.16 10.73
C PRO A 282 -21.92 3.72 10.16
N PRO A 283 -20.98 2.91 9.63
CA PRO A 283 -19.77 3.43 8.99
C PRO A 283 -20.04 4.27 7.74
N LEU A 284 -20.94 3.80 6.86
CA LEU A 284 -21.38 4.59 5.70
C LEU A 284 -22.10 5.88 6.12
N GLN A 285 -22.91 5.81 7.18
CA GLN A 285 -23.62 6.96 7.74
C GLN A 285 -22.67 8.02 8.29
N ALA A 286 -21.55 7.61 8.88
CA ALA A 286 -20.51 8.53 9.36
C ALA A 286 -19.86 9.34 8.23
N MET A 287 -19.91 8.85 6.99
CA MET A 287 -19.36 9.52 5.82
C MET A 287 -20.35 10.50 5.15
N TRP A 288 -21.64 10.49 5.53
CA TRP A 288 -22.67 11.31 4.88
C TRP A 288 -22.39 12.81 4.95
N THR A 289 -21.79 13.31 6.03
CA THR A 289 -21.42 14.73 6.14
C THR A 289 -20.37 15.12 5.08
N ALA A 290 -19.39 14.26 4.81
CA ALA A 290 -18.40 14.50 3.78
C ALA A 290 -18.98 14.33 2.37
N MET A 291 -19.90 13.37 2.16
CA MET A 291 -20.66 13.26 0.91
C MET A 291 -21.47 14.54 0.64
N ALA A 292 -22.15 15.05 1.66
CA ALA A 292 -22.94 16.27 1.58
C ALA A 292 -22.07 17.48 1.24
N ALA A 293 -20.94 17.64 1.92
CA ALA A 293 -20.00 18.72 1.67
C ALA A 293 -19.42 18.68 0.25
N PHE A 294 -19.03 17.50 -0.23
CA PHE A 294 -18.61 17.30 -1.62
C PHE A 294 -19.72 17.67 -2.60
N TRP A 295 -20.94 17.13 -2.40
CA TRP A 295 -22.05 17.32 -3.32
C TRP A 295 -22.49 18.77 -3.43
N GLN A 296 -22.60 19.44 -2.28
CA GLN A 296 -22.95 20.85 -2.22
C GLN A 296 -21.91 21.71 -2.93
N ALA A 297 -20.62 21.47 -2.72
CA ALA A 297 -19.57 22.22 -3.41
C ALA A 297 -19.49 21.91 -4.92
N ALA A 298 -19.78 20.67 -5.32
CA ALA A 298 -19.72 20.24 -6.72
C ALA A 298 -20.93 20.69 -7.55
N THR A 299 -22.09 20.93 -6.94
CA THR A 299 -23.36 21.13 -7.65
C THR A 299 -24.13 22.37 -7.22
N GLY A 300 -23.86 22.92 -6.03
CA GLY A 300 -24.67 23.95 -5.39
C GLY A 300 -25.96 23.43 -4.74
N ALA A 301 -26.32 22.16 -4.95
CA ALA A 301 -27.54 21.57 -4.39
C ALA A 301 -27.32 21.06 -2.96
N SER A 302 -28.37 21.08 -2.14
CA SER A 302 -28.34 20.47 -0.80
C SER A 302 -28.27 18.95 -0.90
N TRP A 303 -27.71 18.32 0.15
CA TRP A 303 -27.71 16.86 0.28
C TRP A 303 -28.52 16.43 1.50
N PRO A 304 -29.30 15.32 1.42
CA PRO A 304 -29.64 14.59 0.21
C PRO A 304 -30.83 15.26 -0.50
N ASP A 305 -30.71 15.56 -1.80
CA ASP A 305 -31.81 16.05 -2.64
C ASP A 305 -32.06 15.10 -3.80
N ALA A 306 -33.27 14.54 -3.87
CA ALA A 306 -33.61 13.52 -4.85
C ALA A 306 -33.48 14.03 -6.31
N ALA A 307 -33.85 15.29 -6.55
CA ALA A 307 -33.85 15.86 -7.89
C ALA A 307 -32.42 16.01 -8.45
N SER A 308 -31.47 16.43 -7.61
CA SER A 308 -30.06 16.55 -7.99
C SER A 308 -29.34 15.19 -8.03
N LEU A 309 -29.69 14.24 -7.16
CA LEU A 309 -29.03 12.92 -7.11
C LEU A 309 -29.48 11.96 -8.21
N ARG A 310 -30.74 12.02 -8.62
CA ARG A 310 -31.30 11.09 -9.60
C ARG A 310 -30.51 11.04 -10.93
N PRO A 311 -30.05 12.17 -11.51
CA PRO A 311 -29.21 12.15 -12.71
C PRO A 311 -27.84 11.46 -12.56
N VAL A 312 -27.23 11.42 -11.37
CA VAL A 312 -25.90 10.82 -11.18
C VAL A 312 -25.95 9.31 -10.93
N LEU A 313 -27.09 8.78 -10.48
CA LEU A 313 -27.21 7.36 -10.10
C LEU A 313 -26.84 6.36 -11.21
N PRO A 314 -27.22 6.56 -12.48
CA PRO A 314 -26.81 5.64 -13.54
C PRO A 314 -25.28 5.60 -13.72
N TYR A 315 -24.61 6.75 -13.58
CA TYR A 315 -23.16 6.83 -13.63
C TYR A 315 -22.49 6.26 -12.36
N LEU A 316 -23.10 6.45 -11.19
CA LEU A 316 -22.64 5.83 -9.95
C LEU A 316 -22.69 4.30 -10.05
N GLY A 317 -23.81 3.74 -10.50
CA GLY A 317 -23.93 2.30 -10.76
C GLY A 317 -22.86 1.80 -11.73
N ALA A 318 -22.62 2.53 -12.83
CA ALA A 318 -21.58 2.18 -13.78
C ALA A 318 -20.16 2.26 -13.20
N ARG A 319 -19.85 3.26 -12.36
CA ARG A 319 -18.55 3.36 -11.68
C ARG A 319 -18.34 2.25 -10.66
N LEU A 320 -19.38 1.82 -9.95
CA LEU A 320 -19.30 0.65 -9.06
C LEU A 320 -18.97 -0.64 -9.84
N LEU A 321 -19.60 -0.85 -11.01
CA LEU A 321 -19.26 -1.97 -11.90
C LEU A 321 -17.83 -1.88 -12.44
N GLN A 322 -17.39 -0.68 -12.81
CA GLN A 322 -16.03 -0.46 -13.26
C GLN A 322 -15.02 -0.80 -12.15
N SER A 323 -15.23 -0.32 -10.93
CA SER A 323 -14.40 -0.68 -9.77
C SER A 323 -14.40 -2.19 -9.50
N ALA A 324 -15.55 -2.85 -9.65
CA ALA A 324 -15.68 -4.30 -9.52
C ALA A 324 -14.80 -5.04 -10.55
N LEU A 325 -14.87 -4.64 -11.82
CA LEU A 325 -14.04 -5.22 -12.89
C LEU A 325 -12.56 -4.90 -12.71
N GLU A 326 -12.21 -3.69 -12.30
CA GLU A 326 -10.82 -3.29 -12.03
C GLU A 326 -10.18 -4.18 -10.94
N SER A 327 -10.95 -4.55 -9.92
CA SER A 327 -10.50 -5.47 -8.86
C SER A 327 -10.21 -6.90 -9.35
N THR A 328 -10.79 -7.30 -10.50
CA THR A 328 -10.53 -8.62 -11.10
C THR A 328 -9.23 -8.69 -11.91
N PHE A 329 -8.63 -7.56 -12.27
CA PHE A 329 -7.46 -7.52 -13.17
C PHE A 329 -6.22 -8.23 -12.61
N THR A 330 -6.17 -8.47 -11.30
CA THR A 330 -5.07 -9.16 -10.61
C THR A 330 -5.53 -10.47 -9.95
N SER A 331 -6.77 -10.91 -10.20
CA SER A 331 -7.39 -12.07 -9.56
C SER A 331 -7.93 -13.09 -10.58
N PRO A 332 -7.60 -14.39 -10.44
CA PRO A 332 -8.13 -15.44 -11.32
C PRO A 332 -9.62 -15.73 -11.05
N THR A 333 -10.15 -15.33 -9.90
CA THR A 333 -11.56 -15.49 -9.51
C THR A 333 -12.22 -14.14 -9.24
N VAL A 334 -13.55 -14.08 -9.19
CA VAL A 334 -14.28 -12.86 -8.82
C VAL A 334 -14.04 -12.56 -7.34
N PRO A 335 -13.41 -11.43 -6.98
CA PRO A 335 -13.19 -11.06 -5.59
C PRO A 335 -14.53 -10.83 -4.86
N PRO A 336 -14.62 -11.16 -3.57
CA PRO A 336 -15.74 -10.80 -2.70
C PRO A 336 -16.29 -9.38 -2.88
N LEU A 337 -15.40 -8.38 -2.83
CA LEU A 337 -15.75 -6.97 -3.03
C LEU A 337 -16.40 -6.72 -4.39
N ALA A 338 -15.93 -7.39 -5.45
CA ALA A 338 -16.46 -7.21 -6.79
C ALA A 338 -17.92 -7.66 -6.87
N ALA A 339 -18.28 -8.75 -6.20
CA ALA A 339 -19.66 -9.22 -6.14
C ALA A 339 -20.56 -8.21 -5.40
N GLU A 340 -20.12 -7.66 -4.27
CA GLU A 340 -20.88 -6.66 -3.51
C GLU A 340 -21.08 -5.36 -4.30
N LEU A 341 -20.05 -4.90 -5.02
CA LEU A 341 -20.13 -3.73 -5.89
C LEU A 341 -21.12 -3.95 -7.05
N VAL A 342 -21.16 -5.16 -7.62
CA VAL A 342 -22.18 -5.52 -8.63
C VAL A 342 -23.59 -5.52 -8.04
N ASN A 343 -23.76 -6.00 -6.81
CA ASN A 343 -25.05 -5.97 -6.12
C ASN A 343 -25.52 -4.53 -5.85
N LEU A 344 -24.64 -3.65 -5.35
CA LEU A 344 -24.95 -2.22 -5.17
C LEU A 344 -25.30 -1.55 -6.49
N ALA A 345 -24.54 -1.82 -7.55
CA ALA A 345 -24.82 -1.28 -8.88
C ALA A 345 -26.19 -1.76 -9.39
N GLY A 346 -26.49 -3.06 -9.23
CA GLY A 346 -27.79 -3.64 -9.55
C GLY A 346 -28.93 -2.94 -8.81
N LEU A 347 -28.77 -2.65 -7.52
CA LEU A 347 -29.76 -1.90 -6.74
C LEU A 347 -29.91 -0.45 -7.22
N ALA A 348 -28.80 0.25 -7.48
CA ALA A 348 -28.81 1.61 -7.98
C ALA A 348 -29.54 1.72 -9.34
N PHE A 349 -29.40 0.71 -10.20
CA PHE A 349 -30.10 0.66 -11.49
C PHE A 349 -31.57 0.21 -11.36
N ALA A 350 -31.85 -0.85 -10.60
CA ALA A 350 -33.17 -1.45 -10.54
C ALA A 350 -34.15 -0.68 -9.63
N ASN A 351 -33.65 -0.05 -8.56
CA ASN A 351 -34.46 0.65 -7.58
C ASN A 351 -33.72 1.89 -7.04
N PRO A 352 -33.60 2.95 -7.86
CA PRO A 352 -32.85 4.15 -7.49
C PRO A 352 -33.41 4.86 -6.24
N ASP A 353 -34.73 4.86 -6.04
CA ASP A 353 -35.36 5.48 -4.87
C ASP A 353 -35.00 4.75 -3.56
N ARG A 354 -35.01 3.42 -3.60
CA ARG A 354 -34.52 2.61 -2.49
C ARG A 354 -33.03 2.85 -2.26
N PHE A 355 -32.22 2.90 -3.31
CA PHE A 355 -30.78 3.16 -3.19
C PHE A 355 -30.52 4.52 -2.51
N MET A 356 -31.18 5.59 -2.95
CA MET A 356 -31.04 6.92 -2.34
C MET A 356 -31.48 6.93 -0.88
N THR A 357 -32.57 6.26 -0.55
CA THR A 357 -33.13 6.22 0.81
C THR A 357 -32.23 5.44 1.76
N GLU A 358 -31.79 4.24 1.35
CA GLU A 358 -30.99 3.36 2.20
C GLU A 358 -29.55 3.82 2.32
N PHE A 359 -28.91 4.22 1.21
CA PHE A 359 -27.46 4.41 1.14
C PHE A 359 -27.02 5.88 1.09
N LEU A 360 -27.87 6.77 0.60
CA LEU A 360 -27.57 8.21 0.49
C LEU A 360 -28.31 9.07 1.52
N GLY A 361 -29.16 8.46 2.35
CA GLY A 361 -29.86 9.12 3.46
C GLY A 361 -31.12 9.92 3.07
N LEU A 362 -31.64 9.75 1.85
CA LEU A 362 -32.84 10.45 1.38
C LEU A 362 -34.07 10.14 2.26
N GLY A 363 -34.87 11.16 2.60
CA GLY A 363 -36.11 11.00 3.39
C GLY A 363 -35.92 10.92 4.91
N ARG A 364 -34.68 11.03 5.42
CA ARG A 364 -34.41 11.22 6.85
C ARG A 364 -34.48 12.71 7.19
N GLU A 365 -35.65 13.22 7.54
CA GLU A 365 -35.80 14.59 8.05
C GLU A 365 -34.99 14.79 9.34
N GLY A 366 -34.18 15.86 9.38
CA GLY A 366 -33.99 16.66 10.59
C GLY A 366 -33.54 15.94 11.86
N GLY A 367 -32.61 14.99 11.79
CA GLY A 367 -31.73 14.74 12.94
C GLY A 367 -30.87 15.99 13.10
N LYS A 368 -31.29 16.93 13.96
CA LYS A 368 -30.63 18.22 14.28
C LYS A 368 -29.27 18.37 13.60
N ASN A 369 -29.15 19.29 12.64
CA ASN A 369 -27.86 19.94 12.39
C ASN A 369 -27.28 20.21 13.78
N PRO A 370 -26.09 19.71 14.13
CA PRO A 370 -25.49 20.10 15.39
C PRO A 370 -25.42 21.61 15.29
N VAL A 371 -26.20 22.29 16.13
CA VAL A 371 -25.97 23.70 16.42
C VAL A 371 -24.49 23.74 16.76
N ILE A 372 -23.70 24.47 15.97
CA ILE A 372 -22.36 24.88 16.40
C ILE A 372 -22.61 25.76 17.61
N ARG A 373 -22.76 25.11 18.77
CA ARG A 373 -22.60 25.76 20.05
C ARG A 373 -21.10 25.94 20.21
N PRO A 374 -20.64 27.08 20.75
CA PRO A 374 -19.29 27.13 21.29
C PRO A 374 -19.13 25.90 22.18
N VAL A 375 -18.02 25.19 21.97
CA VAL A 375 -17.68 23.96 22.68
C VAL A 375 -17.81 24.19 24.18
N GLU A 376 -18.92 23.76 24.77
CA GLU A 376 -18.94 23.40 26.17
C GLU A 376 -18.65 21.91 26.24
N ALA A 377 -17.55 21.61 26.92
CA ALA A 377 -16.95 20.29 27.04
C ALA A 377 -17.98 19.27 27.58
N GLY A 378 -18.59 18.50 26.68
CA GLY A 378 -18.96 17.13 27.00
C GLY A 378 -17.71 16.35 27.42
N PRO A 379 -17.84 15.30 28.24
CA PRO A 379 -16.68 14.61 28.78
C PRO A 379 -15.82 14.18 27.60
N SER A 380 -14.57 14.61 27.68
CA SER A 380 -13.53 14.43 26.70
C SER A 380 -13.64 13.05 26.04
N PRO A 381 -13.36 12.90 24.73
CA PRO A 381 -12.81 11.61 24.29
C PRO A 381 -11.74 11.26 25.31
N LEU A 382 -11.72 9.99 25.78
CA LEU A 382 -10.63 9.52 26.62
C LEU A 382 -9.36 10.15 26.05
N PRO A 383 -8.60 10.91 26.87
CA PRO A 383 -7.44 11.61 26.36
C PRO A 383 -6.63 10.58 25.57
N PRO A 384 -5.89 10.99 24.51
CA PRO A 384 -4.86 10.11 24.01
C PRO A 384 -4.13 9.59 25.24
N PRO A 385 -3.95 8.27 25.38
CA PRO A 385 -3.28 7.71 26.53
C PRO A 385 -2.10 8.62 26.82
N ALA A 386 -1.96 9.07 28.08
CA ALA A 386 -0.81 9.88 28.44
C ALA A 386 0.45 9.24 27.82
N PRO A 387 1.51 9.99 27.47
CA PRO A 387 2.69 9.46 26.76
C PRO A 387 3.19 8.10 27.29
N THR A 388 2.86 7.79 28.55
CA THR A 388 3.05 6.57 29.34
C THR A 388 2.29 5.28 28.95
N ASP A 389 1.15 5.31 28.24
CA ASP A 389 0.25 4.12 28.19
C ASP A 389 0.41 3.22 26.96
N TRP A 390 1.16 3.63 25.92
CA TRP A 390 1.42 2.79 24.74
C TRP A 390 2.68 1.93 24.87
N ALA A 391 3.62 2.34 25.71
CA ALA A 391 4.95 1.77 25.70
C ALA A 391 4.99 0.47 26.52
N ASP A 392 5.39 -0.63 25.85
CA ASP A 392 5.71 -1.89 26.52
C ASP A 392 6.63 -1.62 27.73
N PRO A 393 6.28 -2.06 28.96
CA PRO A 393 7.13 -1.83 30.13
C PRO A 393 8.57 -2.30 29.94
N SER A 394 8.77 -3.34 29.14
CA SER A 394 10.09 -3.87 28.77
C SER A 394 10.87 -2.90 27.87
N LEU A 395 10.16 -2.19 26.98
CA LEU A 395 10.73 -1.14 26.12
C LEU A 395 11.17 0.06 26.95
N VAL A 396 10.30 0.55 27.85
CA VAL A 396 10.62 1.67 28.74
C VAL A 396 11.81 1.31 29.63
N ALA A 397 11.79 0.12 30.24
CA ALA A 397 12.90 -0.35 31.07
C ALA A 397 14.21 -0.49 30.29
N ALA A 398 14.18 -0.94 29.03
CA ALA A 398 15.36 -1.01 28.17
C ALA A 398 15.91 0.38 27.83
N ALA A 399 15.03 1.35 27.54
CA ALA A 399 15.41 2.73 27.28
C ALA A 399 15.98 3.40 28.55
N GLU A 400 15.37 3.17 29.71
CA GLU A 400 15.82 3.66 31.01
C GLU A 400 17.12 3.02 31.49
N ALA A 401 17.55 1.89 30.94
CA ALA A 401 18.85 1.29 31.21
C ALA A 401 20.00 1.95 30.42
N VAL A 402 19.69 2.81 29.45
CA VAL A 402 20.71 3.51 28.68
C VAL A 402 21.35 4.61 29.51
N ARG A 403 22.68 4.70 29.48
CA ARG A 403 23.49 5.76 30.10
C ARG A 403 24.37 6.39 29.04
N ILE A 404 24.44 7.72 29.09
CA ILE A 404 25.38 8.51 28.28
C ILE A 404 26.46 9.03 29.23
N LEU A 405 27.71 8.62 29.00
CA LEU A 405 28.84 8.89 29.89
C LEU A 405 29.84 9.86 29.26
N PRO A 406 30.49 10.75 30.03
CA PRO A 406 31.60 11.56 29.55
C PRO A 406 32.83 10.69 29.18
N PRO A 407 33.67 11.08 28.20
CA PRO A 407 33.57 12.29 27.37
C PRO A 407 32.62 12.18 26.17
N GLN A 408 32.16 10.97 25.78
CA GLN A 408 31.12 10.70 24.77
C GLN A 408 31.00 9.16 24.60
N SER A 409 30.38 8.47 25.56
CA SER A 409 30.15 7.02 25.47
C SER A 409 28.68 6.69 25.67
N VAL A 410 28.20 5.67 24.96
CA VAL A 410 26.86 5.11 25.15
C VAL A 410 26.97 3.76 25.86
N GLN A 411 26.06 3.49 26.77
CA GLN A 411 26.06 2.25 27.55
C GLN A 411 24.62 1.76 27.70
N LEU A 412 24.38 0.47 27.50
CA LEU A 412 23.17 -0.20 27.96
C LEU A 412 23.53 -0.94 29.26
N ALA A 413 23.25 -0.36 30.41
CA ALA A 413 23.75 -0.87 31.68
C ALA A 413 23.21 -2.28 32.00
N PRO A 414 24.02 -3.19 32.57
CA PRO A 414 25.39 -3.00 33.07
C PRO A 414 26.52 -3.34 32.07
N LEU A 415 26.24 -3.41 30.76
CA LEU A 415 27.27 -3.73 29.75
C LEU A 415 28.41 -2.68 29.75
N PRO A 416 29.62 -3.02 29.27
CA PRO A 416 30.69 -2.04 29.11
C PRO A 416 30.27 -0.87 28.21
N PRO A 417 30.66 0.39 28.53
CA PRO A 417 30.35 1.53 27.69
C PRO A 417 31.10 1.45 26.34
N GLN A 418 30.43 1.88 25.28
CA GLN A 418 31.01 2.02 23.94
C GLN A 418 31.41 3.47 23.72
N THR A 419 32.72 3.71 23.51
CA THR A 419 33.23 5.04 23.18
C THR A 419 32.78 5.44 21.79
N VAL A 420 32.22 6.64 21.69
CA VAL A 420 31.80 7.26 20.44
C VAL A 420 32.74 8.41 20.15
N SER A 421 33.14 8.55 18.89
CA SER A 421 33.93 9.69 18.43
C SER A 421 33.29 10.27 17.17
N ALA A 422 33.30 11.59 17.07
CA ALA A 422 32.87 12.32 15.88
C ALA A 422 34.00 13.26 15.43
N PRO A 423 34.13 13.53 14.11
CA PRO A 423 35.08 14.53 13.62
C PRO A 423 34.86 15.91 14.27
N PRO A 424 35.92 16.71 14.48
CA PRO A 424 35.81 18.04 15.05
C PRO A 424 34.77 18.92 14.31
N GLY A 425 33.84 19.52 15.05
CA GLY A 425 32.80 20.38 14.49
C GLY A 425 31.56 19.66 13.95
N GLN A 426 31.52 18.32 13.97
CA GLN A 426 30.32 17.55 13.63
C GLN A 426 29.48 17.23 14.87
N ASP A 427 28.18 17.11 14.65
CA ASP A 427 27.24 16.63 15.66
C ASP A 427 27.51 15.16 15.99
N VAL A 428 27.75 14.85 17.27
CA VAL A 428 28.05 13.50 17.73
C VAL A 428 26.81 12.61 17.85
N ARG A 429 25.60 13.20 17.88
CA ARG A 429 24.34 12.47 18.10
C ARG A 429 24.11 11.33 17.09
N PRO A 430 24.32 11.49 15.77
CA PRO A 430 24.18 10.37 14.82
C PRO A 430 25.12 9.21 15.14
N ALA A 431 26.37 9.47 15.50
CA ALA A 431 27.33 8.43 15.88
C ALA A 431 26.91 7.70 17.17
N MET A 432 26.30 8.41 18.11
CA MET A 432 25.73 7.81 19.33
C MET A 432 24.53 6.93 19.02
N VAL A 433 23.67 7.32 18.07
CA VAL A 433 22.57 6.49 17.58
C VAL A 433 23.12 5.20 16.95
N GLU A 434 24.13 5.30 16.08
CA GLU A 434 24.76 4.14 15.44
C GLU A 434 25.42 3.18 16.45
N ALA A 435 25.95 3.68 17.55
CA ALA A 435 26.50 2.85 18.62
C ALA A 435 25.41 2.23 19.53
N LEU A 436 24.28 2.92 19.71
CA LEU A 436 23.23 2.51 20.66
C LEU A 436 22.22 1.52 20.08
N TRP A 437 21.74 1.74 18.85
CA TRP A 437 20.70 0.87 18.28
C TRP A 437 21.10 -0.62 18.21
N PRO A 438 22.37 -1.00 17.95
CA PRO A 438 22.77 -2.42 17.94
C PRO A 438 22.63 -3.07 19.31
N LEU A 439 22.90 -2.33 20.39
CA LEU A 439 22.74 -2.80 21.76
C LEU A 439 21.26 -3.08 22.08
N LEU A 440 20.37 -2.17 21.72
CA LEU A 440 18.92 -2.36 21.87
C LEU A 440 18.43 -3.55 21.03
N TYR A 441 18.92 -3.69 19.81
CA TYR A 441 18.59 -4.82 18.94
C TYR A 441 19.01 -6.16 19.56
N GLN A 442 20.25 -6.24 20.03
CA GLN A 442 20.83 -7.47 20.56
C GLN A 442 20.25 -7.88 21.92
N HIS A 443 19.96 -6.92 22.80
CA HIS A 443 19.61 -7.21 24.19
C HIS A 443 18.13 -7.02 24.52
N ALA A 444 17.36 -6.29 23.72
CA ALA A 444 15.94 -6.03 23.99
C ALA A 444 15.01 -6.49 22.85
N TYR A 445 15.43 -6.45 21.58
CA TYR A 445 14.60 -6.93 20.46
C TYR A 445 14.73 -8.45 20.25
N THR A 446 15.96 -8.94 20.09
CA THR A 446 16.23 -10.38 19.81
C THR A 446 16.16 -11.27 21.05
N ARG A 447 16.04 -10.68 22.25
CA ARG A 447 15.91 -11.36 23.53
C ARG A 447 14.89 -10.61 24.37
N ARG A 448 14.13 -11.32 25.20
CA ARG A 448 13.23 -10.68 26.16
C ARG A 448 14.06 -9.86 27.15
N TRP A 449 13.74 -8.58 27.29
CA TRP A 449 14.38 -7.71 28.25
C TRP A 449 13.99 -8.11 29.68
N ASP A 450 14.98 -8.43 30.51
CA ASP A 450 14.82 -8.81 31.92
C ASP A 450 15.49 -7.81 32.88
N GLY A 451 16.00 -6.69 32.36
CA GLY A 451 16.72 -5.67 33.13
C GLY A 451 18.18 -6.00 33.43
N ASN A 452 18.70 -7.16 32.99
CA ASN A 452 20.07 -7.57 33.27
C ASN A 452 20.79 -8.08 32.00
N PRO A 453 21.06 -7.20 31.01
CA PRO A 453 21.74 -7.61 29.81
C PRO A 453 23.15 -8.09 30.14
N THR A 454 23.47 -9.31 29.71
CA THR A 454 24.80 -9.89 29.87
C THR A 454 25.62 -9.72 28.60
N PRO A 455 26.95 -9.55 28.69
CA PRO A 455 27.80 -9.49 27.51
C PRO A 455 27.59 -10.71 26.63
N ALA A 456 27.49 -10.48 25.32
CA ALA A 456 27.31 -11.56 24.37
C ALA A 456 28.49 -12.54 24.47
N LYS A 457 28.17 -13.81 24.72
CA LYS A 457 29.17 -14.89 24.65
C LYS A 457 29.55 -15.08 23.18
N PRO A 458 30.82 -15.38 22.86
CA PRO A 458 31.19 -15.85 21.53
C PRO A 458 30.32 -17.06 21.17
N LEU A 459 29.57 -16.95 20.07
CA LEU A 459 28.73 -18.03 19.55
C LEU A 459 29.50 -18.75 18.45
N ASP A 460 29.38 -20.08 18.41
CA ASP A 460 29.76 -20.83 17.22
C ASP A 460 28.70 -20.63 16.16
N LEU A 461 29.05 -19.88 15.12
CA LEU A 461 28.16 -19.56 14.00
C LEU A 461 28.35 -20.51 12.81
N ALA A 462 29.15 -21.58 12.98
CA ALA A 462 29.32 -22.60 11.96
C ALA A 462 27.98 -23.30 11.66
N PRO A 463 27.66 -23.56 10.39
CA PRO A 463 26.50 -24.36 10.03
C PRO A 463 26.57 -25.77 10.62
N ASP A 464 25.53 -26.17 11.33
CA ASP A 464 25.40 -27.54 11.83
C ASP A 464 24.81 -28.44 10.73
N ALA A 465 25.61 -29.40 10.24
CA ALA A 465 25.21 -30.26 9.13
C ALA A 465 23.98 -31.13 9.45
N SER A 466 23.80 -31.53 10.71
CA SER A 466 22.67 -32.36 11.15
C SER A 466 21.37 -31.55 11.16
N LEU A 467 21.42 -30.31 11.64
CA LEU A 467 20.29 -29.38 11.61
C LEU A 467 19.92 -29.02 10.17
N VAL A 468 20.89 -28.70 9.31
CA VAL A 468 20.63 -28.40 7.90
C VAL A 468 19.99 -29.58 7.17
N ALA A 469 20.44 -30.80 7.45
CA ALA A 469 19.84 -32.01 6.90
C ALA A 469 18.41 -32.21 7.41
N ALA A 470 18.16 -32.01 8.70
CA ALA A 470 16.82 -32.11 9.29
C ALA A 470 15.85 -31.06 8.72
N LEU A 471 16.29 -29.81 8.57
CA LEU A 471 15.50 -28.73 7.94
C LEU A 471 15.16 -29.06 6.49
N SER A 472 16.14 -29.55 5.72
CA SER A 472 15.92 -29.96 4.32
C SER A 472 14.94 -31.13 4.22
N ALA A 473 15.05 -32.13 5.09
CA ALA A 473 14.14 -33.28 5.13
C ALA A 473 12.71 -32.90 5.58
N ALA A 474 12.59 -31.87 6.42
CA ALA A 474 11.31 -31.40 6.92
C ALA A 474 10.55 -30.51 5.93
N ASN A 475 11.24 -29.84 5.00
CA ASN A 475 10.61 -28.95 4.03
C ASN A 475 9.65 -29.71 3.11
N ALA A 476 8.35 -29.44 3.23
CA ALA A 476 7.30 -30.08 2.41
C ALA A 476 7.15 -29.45 1.02
N GLY A 477 8.04 -28.51 0.64
CA GLY A 477 8.11 -27.95 -0.69
C GLY A 477 8.87 -28.86 -1.67
N GLN A 478 8.74 -28.56 -2.95
CA GLN A 478 9.49 -29.24 -4.02
C GLN A 478 9.98 -28.21 -5.04
N THR A 479 11.15 -28.45 -5.63
CA THR A 479 11.64 -27.58 -6.71
C THR A 479 10.72 -27.73 -7.91
N LEU A 480 10.17 -26.62 -8.37
CA LEU A 480 9.26 -26.59 -9.51
C LEU A 480 9.97 -26.05 -10.75
N LEU A 481 9.53 -26.52 -11.91
CA LEU A 481 9.80 -25.87 -13.18
C LEU A 481 8.52 -25.16 -13.61
N ASP A 482 8.46 -23.85 -13.38
CA ASP A 482 7.30 -23.06 -13.75
C ASP A 482 7.44 -22.59 -15.20
N ARG A 483 6.60 -23.14 -16.08
CA ARG A 483 6.77 -23.02 -17.53
C ARG A 483 6.05 -21.83 -18.14
N GLY A 484 6.55 -21.34 -19.27
CA GLY A 484 5.81 -20.41 -20.12
C GLY A 484 5.89 -18.94 -19.69
N TRP A 485 7.02 -18.53 -19.11
CA TRP A 485 7.31 -17.13 -18.80
C TRP A 485 7.85 -16.42 -20.03
N GLN A 486 7.27 -15.27 -20.38
CA GLN A 486 7.74 -14.49 -21.52
C GLN A 486 8.68 -13.39 -21.05
N ILE A 487 9.89 -13.33 -21.62
CA ILE A 487 10.81 -12.22 -21.38
C ILE A 487 10.25 -10.99 -22.08
N TYR A 488 9.94 -9.92 -21.35
CA TYR A 488 9.54 -8.66 -21.96
C TYR A 488 10.67 -7.62 -21.93
N GLN A 489 11.70 -7.83 -21.10
CA GLN A 489 12.87 -6.97 -21.03
C GLN A 489 14.11 -7.73 -20.55
N VAL A 490 15.28 -7.38 -21.10
CA VAL A 490 16.60 -7.79 -20.60
C VAL A 490 17.33 -6.53 -20.17
N THR A 491 17.82 -6.48 -18.94
CA THR A 491 18.58 -5.33 -18.42
C THR A 491 20.05 -5.42 -18.83
N PRO A 492 20.79 -4.29 -18.85
CA PRO A 492 22.21 -4.28 -19.21
C PRO A 492 23.09 -5.18 -18.34
N ASP A 493 22.68 -5.45 -17.09
CA ASP A 493 23.34 -6.35 -16.15
C ASP A 493 22.94 -7.84 -16.34
N GLY A 494 22.21 -8.17 -17.40
CA GLY A 494 21.84 -9.53 -17.78
C GLY A 494 20.68 -10.15 -16.99
N ARG A 495 19.96 -9.36 -16.16
CA ARG A 495 18.71 -9.81 -15.55
C ARG A 495 17.57 -9.80 -16.57
N LEU A 496 16.66 -10.75 -16.40
CA LEU A 496 15.51 -10.97 -17.27
C LEU A 496 14.27 -10.55 -16.52
N HIS A 497 13.53 -9.63 -17.12
CA HIS A 497 12.20 -9.25 -16.71
C HIS A 497 11.21 -10.11 -17.47
N VAL A 498 10.42 -10.87 -16.72
CA VAL A 498 9.55 -11.91 -17.25
C VAL A 498 8.12 -11.71 -16.79
N GLU A 499 7.18 -12.09 -17.64
CA GLU A 499 5.75 -12.05 -17.35
C GLU A 499 5.06 -13.39 -17.65
N LYS A 500 4.04 -13.71 -16.85
CA LYS A 500 3.14 -14.83 -17.08
C LYS A 500 1.77 -14.51 -16.49
N GLY A 501 0.75 -14.39 -17.33
CA GLY A 501 -0.64 -14.16 -16.88
C GLY A 501 -0.81 -12.94 -15.96
N GLY A 502 -0.09 -11.84 -16.23
CA GLY A 502 -0.11 -10.63 -15.41
C GLY A 502 0.78 -10.65 -14.16
N CYS A 503 1.45 -11.77 -13.87
CA CYS A 503 2.51 -11.83 -12.85
C CYS A 503 3.85 -11.40 -13.46
N TYR A 504 4.57 -10.50 -12.80
CA TYR A 504 5.87 -9.99 -13.26
C TYR A 504 6.96 -10.40 -12.29
N ARG A 505 8.12 -10.82 -12.81
CA ARG A 505 9.29 -11.17 -11.99
C ARG A 505 10.59 -10.69 -12.64
N VAL A 506 11.62 -10.52 -11.81
CA VAL A 506 12.99 -10.27 -12.26
C VAL A 506 13.83 -11.48 -11.86
N VAL A 507 14.40 -12.16 -12.84
CA VAL A 507 15.22 -13.36 -12.62
C VAL A 507 16.58 -13.23 -13.29
N SER A 508 17.56 -13.98 -12.82
CA SER A 508 18.84 -14.13 -13.52
C SER A 508 18.74 -15.11 -14.69
N ALA A 509 19.69 -15.05 -15.62
CA ALA A 509 19.83 -16.05 -16.69
C ALA A 509 19.95 -17.49 -16.13
N GLY A 510 20.63 -17.66 -15.00
CA GLY A 510 20.74 -18.96 -14.33
C GLY A 510 19.41 -19.48 -13.78
N GLN A 511 18.57 -18.60 -13.20
CA GLN A 511 17.22 -18.97 -12.73
C GLN A 511 16.27 -19.35 -13.89
N ALA A 512 16.53 -18.79 -15.07
CA ALA A 512 15.83 -19.13 -16.31
C ALA A 512 16.41 -20.37 -17.03
N GLY A 513 17.40 -21.05 -16.44
CA GLY A 513 18.07 -22.19 -17.06
C GLY A 513 18.78 -21.86 -18.37
N LEU A 514 19.10 -20.59 -18.62
CA LEU A 514 19.75 -20.15 -19.86
C LEU A 514 21.26 -20.40 -19.78
N PRO A 515 21.89 -20.82 -20.90
CA PRO A 515 23.33 -21.02 -20.94
C PRO A 515 24.11 -19.75 -20.59
N PRO A 516 25.25 -19.85 -19.89
CA PRO A 516 26.13 -18.70 -19.65
C PRO A 516 26.48 -17.98 -20.96
N GLY A 517 26.33 -16.65 -20.97
CA GLY A 517 26.59 -15.82 -22.16
C GLY A 517 25.46 -15.79 -23.20
N TYR A 518 24.40 -16.57 -23.04
CA TYR A 518 23.22 -16.47 -23.89
C TYR A 518 22.46 -15.17 -23.63
N GLN A 519 22.20 -14.39 -24.68
CA GLN A 519 21.40 -13.16 -24.60
C GLN A 519 20.02 -13.41 -25.22
N PRO A 520 19.00 -13.72 -24.41
CA PRO A 520 17.65 -13.91 -24.92
C PRO A 520 17.08 -12.58 -25.46
N GLN A 521 16.24 -12.67 -26.49
CA GLN A 521 15.50 -11.50 -26.99
C GLN A 521 14.17 -11.32 -26.23
N PRO A 522 13.68 -10.09 -26.04
CA PRO A 522 12.28 -9.87 -25.66
C PRO A 522 11.33 -10.64 -26.57
N GLY A 523 10.27 -11.20 -26.00
CA GLY A 523 9.36 -12.14 -26.64
C GLY A 523 9.72 -13.62 -26.42
N THR A 524 10.96 -13.94 -26.04
CA THR A 524 11.39 -15.33 -25.79
C THR A 524 10.63 -15.92 -24.61
N VAL A 525 10.09 -17.12 -24.79
CA VAL A 525 9.45 -17.90 -23.73
C VAL A 525 10.50 -18.78 -23.05
N ILE A 526 10.55 -18.73 -21.73
CA ILE A 526 11.48 -19.45 -20.87
C ILE A 526 10.72 -20.17 -19.74
N ASP A 527 11.38 -21.15 -19.15
CA ASP A 527 10.89 -21.84 -17.96
C ASP A 527 11.75 -21.42 -16.76
N LEU A 528 11.11 -21.15 -15.62
CA LEU A 528 11.80 -20.73 -14.41
C LEU A 528 11.98 -21.92 -13.47
N GLN A 529 13.22 -22.17 -13.07
CA GLN A 529 13.50 -23.11 -12.00
C GLN A 529 13.27 -22.43 -10.66
N MET A 530 12.28 -22.91 -9.92
CA MET A 530 11.84 -22.39 -8.64
C MET A 530 12.33 -23.30 -7.53
N PRO A 531 13.48 -23.01 -6.89
CA PRO A 531 13.96 -23.80 -5.78
C PRO A 531 13.00 -23.69 -4.60
N HIS A 532 12.75 -24.79 -3.90
CA HIS A 532 11.98 -24.80 -2.65
C HIS A 532 12.83 -24.47 -1.42
N GLN A 533 14.17 -24.42 -1.57
CA GLN A 533 15.08 -24.09 -0.50
C GLN A 533 16.38 -23.44 -0.99
N SER A 534 17.09 -22.75 -0.09
CA SER A 534 18.45 -22.27 -0.30
C SER A 534 19.22 -22.18 1.02
N ILE A 535 20.48 -22.61 1.00
CA ILE A 535 21.43 -22.46 2.13
C ILE A 535 22.54 -21.44 1.81
N THR A 536 22.56 -20.92 0.58
CA THR A 536 23.56 -19.95 0.10
C THR A 536 22.96 -18.56 -0.11
N GLY A 537 21.63 -18.42 -0.03
CA GLY A 537 20.92 -17.15 -0.25
C GLY A 537 21.26 -16.07 0.78
N GLN A 538 21.52 -16.48 2.02
CA GLN A 538 22.05 -15.62 3.07
C GLN A 538 22.98 -16.46 3.96
N ALA A 539 24.23 -16.03 4.15
CA ALA A 539 25.18 -16.75 4.99
C ALA A 539 24.62 -16.93 6.42
N GLY A 540 24.68 -18.15 6.95
CA GLY A 540 24.19 -18.49 8.29
C GLY A 540 22.69 -18.79 8.38
N TYR A 541 21.94 -18.83 7.26
CA TYR A 541 20.51 -19.09 7.26
C TYR A 541 20.09 -20.16 6.24
N TYR A 542 19.13 -20.99 6.67
CA TYR A 542 18.36 -21.86 5.81
C TYR A 542 17.10 -21.11 5.36
N HIS A 543 16.85 -21.07 4.06
CA HIS A 543 15.65 -20.52 3.47
C HIS A 543 14.79 -21.63 2.89
N ALA A 544 13.47 -21.55 3.11
CA ALA A 544 12.48 -22.29 2.35
C ALA A 544 11.56 -21.32 1.59
N PHE A 545 11.13 -21.74 0.40
CA PHE A 545 10.29 -20.97 -0.50
C PHE A 545 9.01 -21.74 -0.81
N GLY A 546 7.89 -21.01 -0.87
CA GLY A 546 6.61 -21.58 -1.25
C GLY A 546 6.59 -22.06 -2.70
N ALA A 547 5.76 -23.06 -2.96
CA ALA A 547 5.50 -23.62 -4.28
C ALA A 547 4.74 -22.64 -5.19
N THR A 548 3.98 -21.70 -4.61
CA THR A 548 3.29 -20.65 -5.36
C THR A 548 4.21 -19.46 -5.58
N PRO A 549 4.43 -19.02 -6.83
CA PRO A 549 5.24 -17.84 -7.12
C PRO A 549 4.54 -16.55 -6.67
N ALA A 550 5.29 -15.68 -6.00
CA ALA A 550 4.90 -14.29 -5.79
C ALA A 550 5.29 -13.44 -7.01
N SER A 551 4.49 -12.43 -7.32
CA SER A 551 4.87 -11.34 -8.23
C SER A 551 5.83 -10.37 -7.55
N ALA A 552 6.55 -9.57 -8.34
CA ALA A 552 7.47 -8.56 -7.83
C ALA A 552 6.80 -7.49 -6.96
N ALA A 553 5.50 -7.22 -7.16
CA ALA A 553 4.75 -6.29 -6.30
C ALA A 553 4.51 -6.89 -4.91
N GLU A 554 4.22 -8.19 -4.85
CA GLU A 554 4.00 -8.93 -3.62
C GLU A 554 5.29 -9.16 -2.83
N GLU A 555 6.39 -9.42 -3.52
CA GLU A 555 7.73 -9.51 -2.90
C GLU A 555 8.15 -8.17 -2.25
N GLY A 556 7.53 -7.05 -2.64
CA GLY A 556 7.78 -5.72 -2.09
C GLY A 556 6.83 -5.29 -0.96
N ASP A 557 5.76 -6.05 -0.67
CA ASP A 557 4.78 -5.75 0.37
C ASP A 557 4.54 -7.01 1.22
N LEU A 558 5.38 -7.18 2.24
CA LEU A 558 5.45 -8.39 3.05
C LEU A 558 4.93 -8.16 4.47
N ALA A 559 4.25 -9.16 5.01
CA ALA A 559 4.09 -9.33 6.45
C ALA A 559 5.27 -10.15 6.99
N ARG A 560 5.53 -10.07 8.30
CA ARG A 560 6.54 -10.89 8.97
C ARG A 560 5.94 -11.55 10.21
N LEU A 561 6.08 -12.86 10.31
CA LEU A 561 5.70 -13.64 11.48
C LEU A 561 6.95 -14.25 12.10
N TYR A 562 7.17 -13.96 13.39
CA TYR A 562 8.34 -14.34 14.15
C TYR A 562 7.97 -15.45 15.12
N PHE A 563 8.58 -16.62 14.95
CA PHE A 563 8.38 -17.78 15.79
C PHE A 563 9.60 -17.97 16.69
N ASN A 564 9.37 -17.96 17.99
CA ASN A 564 10.33 -18.34 19.01
C ASN A 564 10.30 -19.86 19.17
N VAL A 565 11.23 -20.55 18.53
CA VAL A 565 11.30 -22.01 18.45
C VAL A 565 12.71 -22.45 18.82
N GLY A 566 12.86 -23.64 19.40
CA GLY A 566 14.18 -24.22 19.67
C GLY A 566 14.79 -24.91 18.45
N ALA A 567 16.12 -25.11 18.46
CA ALA A 567 16.85 -25.79 17.39
C ALA A 567 16.37 -27.24 17.14
N GLU A 568 15.83 -27.90 18.17
CA GLU A 568 15.28 -29.25 18.07
C GLU A 568 13.85 -29.25 17.46
N GLN A 569 13.04 -28.23 17.76
CA GLN A 569 11.64 -28.14 17.33
C GLN A 569 11.46 -27.47 15.96
N VAL A 570 12.44 -26.69 15.51
CA VAL A 570 12.34 -25.90 14.26
C VAL A 570 12.08 -26.75 13.00
N PRO A 571 12.60 -27.99 12.83
CA PRO A 571 12.25 -28.78 11.64
C PRO A 571 10.77 -29.14 11.63
N ALA A 572 10.19 -29.53 12.77
CA ALA A 572 8.77 -29.85 12.86
C ALA A 572 7.88 -28.63 12.55
N LEU A 573 8.22 -27.45 13.07
CA LEU A 573 7.51 -26.21 12.77
C LEU A 573 7.62 -25.85 11.27
N LEU A 574 8.82 -25.96 10.70
CA LEU A 574 9.05 -25.70 9.28
C LEU A 574 8.21 -26.64 8.40
N HIS A 575 8.11 -27.91 8.75
CA HIS A 575 7.26 -28.87 8.04
C HIS A 575 5.80 -28.44 8.05
N LEU A 576 5.24 -28.12 9.22
CA LEU A 576 3.85 -27.69 9.36
C LEU A 576 3.54 -26.43 8.54
N LEU A 577 4.43 -25.43 8.59
CA LEU A 577 4.27 -24.18 7.85
C LEU A 577 4.35 -24.42 6.34
N THR A 578 5.38 -25.11 5.86
CA THR A 578 5.57 -25.36 4.42
C THR A 578 4.44 -26.23 3.86
N LEU A 579 4.00 -27.25 4.60
CA LEU A 579 2.90 -28.12 4.19
C LEU A 579 1.57 -27.34 4.12
N GLY A 580 1.22 -26.62 5.19
CA GLY A 580 -0.04 -25.89 5.29
C GLY A 580 -0.15 -24.79 4.24
N LEU A 581 0.87 -23.94 4.12
CA LEU A 581 0.85 -22.81 3.21
C LEU A 581 0.87 -23.25 1.74
N ASN A 582 1.65 -24.28 1.39
CA ASN A 582 1.66 -24.82 0.03
C ASN A 582 0.33 -25.48 -0.34
N ARG A 583 -0.33 -26.17 0.61
CA ARG A 583 -1.65 -26.79 0.39
C ARG A 583 -2.71 -25.77 -0.06
N TYR A 584 -2.63 -24.54 0.44
CA TYR A 584 -3.54 -23.45 0.10
C TYR A 584 -2.99 -22.50 -0.97
N PHE A 585 -1.91 -22.89 -1.67
CA PHE A 585 -1.28 -22.09 -2.71
C PHE A 585 -0.85 -20.69 -2.25
N ILE A 586 -0.44 -20.53 -0.99
CA ILE A 586 -0.03 -19.24 -0.45
C ILE A 586 1.44 -19.00 -0.81
N PRO A 587 1.80 -17.89 -1.46
CA PRO A 587 3.19 -17.52 -1.66
C PRO A 587 3.84 -17.16 -0.32
N PHE A 588 5.05 -17.65 -0.07
CA PHE A 588 5.83 -17.28 1.11
C PHE A 588 7.32 -17.49 0.86
N SER A 589 8.14 -16.82 1.66
CA SER A 589 9.47 -17.31 2.00
C SER A 589 9.58 -17.43 3.51
N LEU A 590 10.42 -18.33 4.01
CA LEU A 590 10.73 -18.41 5.43
C LEU A 590 12.22 -18.62 5.61
N LYS A 591 12.75 -18.18 6.74
CA LYS A 591 14.15 -18.41 7.09
C LYS A 591 14.35 -18.73 8.55
N CYS A 592 15.37 -19.53 8.84
CA CYS A 592 15.85 -19.81 10.20
C CYS A 592 17.37 -20.02 10.21
N PRO A 593 18.06 -19.79 11.33
CA PRO A 593 19.49 -20.01 11.46
C PRO A 593 19.91 -21.47 11.20
N VAL A 594 21.12 -21.68 10.68
CA VAL A 594 21.70 -23.03 10.53
C VAL A 594 22.63 -23.43 11.69
N ALA A 595 22.87 -22.52 12.64
CA ALA A 595 23.69 -22.75 13.82
C ALA A 595 22.80 -22.83 15.07
N PRO A 596 22.80 -23.95 15.83
CA PRO A 596 22.02 -24.08 17.07
C PRO A 596 22.28 -22.96 18.09
N ALA A 597 23.48 -22.38 18.11
CA ALA A 597 23.86 -21.29 18.99
C ALA A 597 23.02 -20.00 18.78
N LEU A 598 22.38 -19.84 17.62
CA LEU A 598 21.52 -18.68 17.31
C LEU A 598 20.07 -18.85 17.78
N TYR A 599 19.72 -20.01 18.35
CA TYR A 599 18.39 -20.30 18.88
C TYR A 599 18.21 -19.82 20.33
N ASP A 600 19.13 -19.04 20.88
CA ASP A 600 18.91 -18.31 22.15
C ASP A 600 18.02 -17.07 21.98
N ARG A 601 17.78 -16.67 20.72
CA ARG A 601 16.94 -15.53 20.33
C ARG A 601 15.45 -15.85 20.38
N VAL A 602 14.60 -14.81 20.35
CA VAL A 602 13.14 -14.93 20.25
C VAL A 602 12.64 -14.79 18.79
N ASP A 603 13.47 -14.35 17.85
CA ASP A 603 13.16 -14.20 16.42
C ASP A 603 13.80 -15.29 15.54
N THR A 604 13.68 -16.55 15.97
CA THR A 604 14.45 -17.69 15.43
C THR A 604 13.96 -18.26 14.11
N LEU A 605 12.66 -18.25 13.84
CA LEU A 605 12.13 -18.57 12.52
C LEU A 605 11.25 -17.41 12.08
N VAL A 606 11.46 -16.92 10.87
CA VAL A 606 10.70 -15.79 10.32
C VAL A 606 10.04 -16.21 9.03
N LEU A 607 8.72 -16.08 8.98
CA LEU A 607 7.88 -16.31 7.79
C LEU A 607 7.52 -14.96 7.16
N TYR A 608 7.65 -14.90 5.84
CA TYR A 608 7.41 -13.73 4.99
C TYR A 608 6.36 -14.06 3.92
N PRO A 609 5.06 -14.00 4.25
CA PRO A 609 4.03 -14.02 3.23
C PRO A 609 3.83 -12.60 2.66
N PRO A 610 3.43 -12.45 1.39
CA PRO A 610 2.93 -11.17 0.92
C PRO A 610 1.76 -10.74 1.79
N ARG A 611 1.77 -9.47 2.17
CA ARG A 611 0.89 -8.92 3.20
C ARG A 611 -0.59 -9.15 2.91
N ARG A 612 -0.99 -9.10 1.63
CA ARG A 612 -2.36 -9.40 1.18
C ARG A 612 -2.83 -10.82 1.54
N TYR A 613 -1.93 -11.78 1.72
CA TYR A 613 -2.24 -13.15 2.13
C TYR A 613 -2.25 -13.34 3.64
N LEU A 614 -1.83 -12.34 4.43
CA LEU A 614 -1.75 -12.48 5.89
C LEU A 614 -3.07 -12.97 6.51
N PRO A 615 -4.27 -12.48 6.15
CA PRO A 615 -5.52 -13.03 6.69
C PRO A 615 -5.67 -14.53 6.45
N LEU A 616 -5.34 -15.01 5.25
CA LEU A 616 -5.41 -16.43 4.92
C LEU A 616 -4.32 -17.23 5.65
N VAL A 617 -3.11 -16.69 5.79
CA VAL A 617 -2.04 -17.29 6.59
C VAL A 617 -2.50 -17.48 8.04
N LEU A 618 -3.17 -16.49 8.63
CA LEU A 618 -3.68 -16.61 9.99
C LEU A 618 -4.77 -17.69 10.11
N GLU A 619 -5.64 -17.88 9.11
CA GLU A 619 -6.60 -19.00 9.11
C GLU A 619 -5.88 -20.36 9.00
N VAL A 620 -4.82 -20.48 8.19
CA VAL A 620 -3.99 -21.71 8.14
C VAL A 620 -3.31 -21.98 9.47
N LEU A 621 -2.83 -20.94 10.15
CA LEU A 621 -2.21 -21.06 11.46
C LEU A 621 -3.25 -21.43 12.54
N ASP A 622 -4.48 -20.88 12.48
CA ASP A 622 -5.59 -21.25 13.37
C ASP A 622 -5.86 -22.76 13.34
N GLU A 623 -5.91 -23.36 12.14
CA GLU A 623 -6.10 -24.81 11.96
C GLU A 623 -4.96 -25.64 12.58
N ALA A 624 -3.77 -25.06 12.69
CA ALA A 624 -2.55 -25.75 13.14
C ALA A 624 -2.13 -25.39 14.58
N VAL A 625 -2.87 -24.55 15.31
CA VAL A 625 -2.48 -24.07 16.66
C VAL A 625 -2.14 -25.21 17.61
N ALA A 626 -2.96 -26.26 17.66
CA ALA A 626 -2.74 -27.40 18.56
C ALA A 626 -1.42 -28.15 18.30
N MET A 627 -0.90 -28.09 17.08
CA MET A 627 0.37 -28.70 16.70
C MET A 627 1.54 -27.70 16.81
N ILE A 628 1.30 -26.41 16.55
CA ILE A 628 2.32 -25.36 16.57
C ILE A 628 2.65 -24.92 17.99
N ALA A 629 1.65 -24.69 18.84
CA ALA A 629 1.84 -24.12 20.17
C ALA A 629 2.84 -24.91 21.04
N PRO A 630 2.82 -26.26 21.07
CA PRO A 630 3.80 -27.04 21.84
C PRO A 630 5.25 -26.94 21.34
N LEU A 631 5.45 -26.46 20.11
CA LEU A 631 6.79 -26.27 19.52
C LEU A 631 7.40 -24.92 19.87
N LEU A 632 6.59 -23.97 20.35
CA LEU A 632 7.03 -22.61 20.63
C LEU A 632 7.49 -22.43 22.08
N ARG A 633 8.48 -21.57 22.25
CA ARG A 633 8.91 -21.07 23.56
C ARG A 633 8.22 -19.73 23.83
N PRO A 634 7.98 -19.37 25.10
CA PRO A 634 7.35 -18.09 25.43
C PRO A 634 8.22 -16.89 25.05
N GLY A 635 7.58 -15.80 24.61
CA GLY A 635 8.19 -14.51 24.34
C GLY A 635 8.39 -14.23 22.86
N GLU A 636 8.13 -12.98 22.48
CA GLU A 636 8.15 -12.47 21.11
C GLU A 636 9.14 -11.31 20.99
N PRO A 637 9.59 -10.96 19.76
CA PRO A 637 10.46 -9.81 19.57
C PRO A 637 9.77 -8.51 19.99
N LEU A 638 10.54 -7.59 20.56
CA LEU A 638 10.03 -6.26 20.93
C LEU A 638 9.37 -5.58 19.73
N PHE A 639 8.36 -4.75 19.99
CA PHE A 639 7.55 -4.04 18.98
C PHE A 639 6.60 -4.90 18.14
N THR A 640 6.58 -6.23 18.30
CA THR A 640 5.68 -7.10 17.54
C THR A 640 4.33 -7.26 18.23
N ARG A 641 3.27 -7.54 17.45
CA ARG A 641 1.97 -7.92 17.98
C ARG A 641 1.98 -9.41 18.34
N GLN A 642 1.76 -9.75 19.60
CA GLN A 642 1.60 -11.15 19.99
C GLN A 642 0.33 -11.75 19.36
N LEU A 643 0.49 -12.87 18.64
CA LEU A 643 -0.61 -13.62 18.01
C LEU A 643 -0.91 -14.92 18.76
N LEU A 644 0.13 -15.52 19.34
CA LEU A 644 0.13 -16.71 20.20
C LEU A 644 1.41 -16.60 21.06
N PRO A 645 1.46 -17.13 22.29
CA PRO A 645 2.71 -17.16 23.05
C PRO A 645 3.86 -17.79 22.25
N GLY A 646 4.92 -17.01 22.01
CA GLY A 646 6.05 -17.40 21.15
C GLY A 646 5.89 -17.06 19.66
N LEU A 647 4.81 -16.37 19.27
CA LEU A 647 4.53 -15.94 17.90
C LEU A 647 4.16 -14.45 17.86
N GLY A 648 5.04 -13.64 17.28
CA GLY A 648 4.82 -12.22 17.02
C GLY A 648 4.57 -11.92 15.55
N GLY A 649 3.79 -10.89 15.25
CA GLY A 649 3.56 -10.38 13.89
C GLY A 649 3.95 -8.91 13.75
N ALA A 650 4.54 -8.55 12.61
CA ALA A 650 4.80 -7.16 12.23
C ALA A 650 4.97 -6.98 10.72
N ASP A 651 4.68 -5.78 10.20
CA ASP A 651 4.88 -5.45 8.79
C ASP A 651 6.35 -5.29 8.44
N ASP A 652 6.68 -5.58 7.19
CA ASP A 652 7.97 -5.22 6.63
C ASP A 652 8.11 -3.69 6.55
N PRO A 653 9.22 -3.09 7.02
CA PRO A 653 9.42 -1.64 6.91
C PRO A 653 9.65 -1.17 5.46
N GLY A 654 9.95 -2.06 4.51
CA GLY A 654 10.16 -1.72 3.10
C GLY A 654 11.46 -0.93 2.82
N THR A 655 12.33 -0.79 3.82
CA THR A 655 13.60 -0.02 3.74
C THR A 655 14.81 -0.87 3.37
N GLY A 656 14.66 -2.20 3.27
CA GLY A 656 15.77 -3.14 3.15
C GLY A 656 16.47 -3.46 4.48
N GLU A 657 16.17 -2.73 5.56
CA GLU A 657 16.59 -3.08 6.92
C GLU A 657 15.72 -4.21 7.50
N SER A 658 16.22 -4.87 8.55
CA SER A 658 15.36 -5.71 9.37
C SER A 658 14.37 -4.84 10.17
N PHE A 659 13.19 -5.37 10.47
CA PHE A 659 12.17 -4.69 11.28
C PHE A 659 12.74 -4.21 12.63
N GLY A 660 13.47 -5.08 13.34
CA GLY A 660 14.10 -4.71 14.60
C GLY A 660 15.13 -3.59 14.46
N GLN A 661 15.94 -3.58 13.38
CA GLN A 661 16.87 -2.48 13.11
C GLN A 661 16.12 -1.15 12.95
N SER A 662 15.08 -1.14 12.12
CA SER A 662 14.25 0.06 11.86
C SER A 662 13.69 0.63 13.17
N ARG A 663 13.12 -0.22 14.04
CA ARG A 663 12.51 0.23 15.31
C ARG A 663 13.55 0.61 16.37
N CYS A 664 14.62 -0.17 16.52
CA CYS A 664 15.69 0.13 17.49
C CYS A 664 16.43 1.43 17.16
N ARG A 665 16.61 1.75 15.87
CA ARG A 665 17.27 2.99 15.42
C ARG A 665 16.44 4.23 15.79
N LEU A 666 15.12 4.18 15.58
CA LEU A 666 14.21 5.25 15.99
C LEU A 666 14.19 5.43 17.51
N LEU A 667 14.16 4.31 18.25
CA LEU A 667 14.21 4.31 19.70
C LEU A 667 15.52 4.94 20.22
N ALA A 668 16.66 4.52 19.67
CA ALA A 668 17.97 5.09 19.99
C ALA A 668 18.02 6.59 19.73
N ALA A 669 17.50 7.07 18.59
CA ALA A 669 17.43 8.49 18.29
C ALA A 669 16.61 9.28 19.33
N GLY A 670 15.47 8.74 19.76
CA GLY A 670 14.64 9.35 20.80
C GLY A 670 15.34 9.43 22.16
N ILE A 671 16.10 8.40 22.54
CA ILE A 671 16.90 8.37 23.77
C ILE A 671 17.99 9.46 23.74
N ILE A 672 18.68 9.60 22.60
CA ILE A 672 19.72 10.62 22.44
C ILE A 672 19.15 12.05 22.44
N ASP A 673 17.97 12.25 21.83
CA ASP A 673 17.29 13.54 21.87
C ASP A 673 16.92 13.95 23.29
N ALA A 674 16.38 13.01 24.09
CA ALA A 674 16.06 13.24 25.50
C ALA A 674 17.29 13.62 26.32
N TRP A 675 18.41 12.92 26.12
CA TRP A 675 19.68 13.26 26.76
C TRP A 675 20.17 14.68 26.40
N SER A 676 19.96 15.12 25.16
CA SER A 676 20.38 16.46 24.69
C SER A 676 19.48 17.62 25.19
N GLY A 677 18.47 17.34 26.01
CA GLY A 677 17.59 18.35 26.63
C GLY A 677 16.29 18.65 25.87
N SER A 678 15.84 17.73 24.99
CA SER A 678 14.69 17.97 24.10
C SER A 678 13.31 17.61 24.69
N GLY A 679 13.23 17.12 25.93
CA GLY A 679 11.99 16.69 26.57
C GLY A 679 12.19 15.48 27.49
N THR A 680 11.11 14.86 27.95
CA THR A 680 11.22 13.58 28.68
C THR A 680 11.64 12.45 27.72
N LEU A 681 12.18 11.36 28.27
CA LEU A 681 12.59 10.18 27.49
C LEU A 681 11.48 9.70 26.55
N LEU A 682 10.28 9.57 27.10
CA LEU A 682 9.13 9.03 26.41
C LEU A 682 8.58 10.01 25.37
N ASP A 683 8.60 11.32 25.64
CA ASP A 683 8.19 12.34 24.67
C ASP A 683 9.11 12.33 23.44
N CYS A 684 10.42 12.26 23.65
CA CYS A 684 11.39 12.27 22.54
C CYS A 684 11.30 10.99 21.69
N MET A 685 11.11 9.83 22.34
CA MET A 685 10.86 8.58 21.64
C MET A 685 9.56 8.64 20.83
N THR A 686 8.48 9.12 21.44
CA THR A 686 7.18 9.30 20.79
C THR A 686 7.29 10.23 19.58
N ALA A 687 8.00 11.36 19.72
CA ALA A 687 8.23 12.31 18.63
C ALA A 687 8.98 11.69 17.45
N ARG A 688 10.02 10.87 17.69
CA ARG A 688 10.74 10.16 16.62
C ARG A 688 9.89 9.13 15.91
N LEU A 689 9.05 8.40 16.64
CA LEU A 689 8.14 7.40 16.08
C LEU A 689 7.06 8.07 15.21
N ILE A 690 6.41 9.12 15.71
CA ILE A 690 5.41 9.90 14.96
C ILE A 690 6.05 10.58 13.74
N GLY A 691 7.25 11.16 13.89
CA GLY A 691 7.98 11.78 12.79
C GLY A 691 8.37 10.79 11.68
N ALA A 692 8.46 9.49 12.00
CA ALA A 692 8.65 8.42 11.03
C ALA A 692 7.33 7.87 10.44
N GLY A 693 6.18 8.46 10.80
CA GLY A 693 4.84 8.05 10.38
C GLY A 693 4.31 6.80 11.09
N LEU A 694 4.93 6.39 12.20
CA LEU A 694 4.49 5.24 13.01
C LEU A 694 3.47 5.65 14.06
N ARG A 695 2.58 4.71 14.40
CA ARG A 695 1.65 4.84 15.54
C ARG A 695 2.32 4.25 16.78
N PRO A 696 2.58 5.03 17.84
CA PRO A 696 3.20 4.52 19.07
C PRO A 696 2.45 3.32 19.68
N GLU A 697 1.12 3.32 19.62
CA GLU A 697 0.25 2.25 20.10
C GLU A 697 0.24 0.98 19.23
N ALA A 698 0.87 1.01 18.04
CA ALA A 698 0.87 -0.10 17.09
C ALA A 698 2.19 -0.19 16.31
N LEU A 699 3.31 -0.29 17.04
CA LEU A 699 4.67 -0.32 16.46
C LEU A 699 4.97 -1.48 15.52
N HIS A 700 4.15 -2.53 15.57
CA HIS A 700 4.21 -3.67 14.65
C HIS A 700 3.79 -3.30 13.23
N LEU A 701 3.14 -2.15 13.02
CA LEU A 701 2.65 -1.74 11.71
C LEU A 701 3.61 -0.79 11.02
N SER A 702 3.65 -0.88 9.69
CA SER A 702 4.32 0.13 8.86
C SER A 702 3.42 1.36 8.66
N PRO A 703 3.99 2.53 8.33
CA PRO A 703 3.23 3.78 8.21
C PRO A 703 2.02 3.64 7.29
N GLY A 704 0.85 4.06 7.77
CA GLY A 704 -0.39 4.08 6.99
C GLY A 704 -1.07 2.73 6.74
N LEU A 705 -0.57 1.62 7.29
CA LEU A 705 -1.17 0.30 7.08
C LEU A 705 -2.23 -0.05 8.14
N ALA A 706 -3.30 -0.72 7.72
CA ALA A 706 -4.32 -1.26 8.61
C ALA A 706 -3.76 -2.40 9.48
N ASP A 707 -4.31 -2.63 10.68
CA ASP A 707 -3.89 -3.78 11.48
C ASP A 707 -4.60 -5.05 10.97
N LEU A 708 -3.83 -5.94 10.32
CA LEU A 708 -4.31 -7.25 9.89
C LEU A 708 -3.91 -8.36 10.87
N TYR A 709 -3.14 -8.03 11.91
CA TYR A 709 -2.65 -8.98 12.88
C TYR A 709 -3.70 -9.19 13.97
N ARG A 710 -4.04 -10.46 14.21
CA ARG A 710 -4.96 -10.84 15.29
C ARG A 710 -4.42 -12.04 16.06
N PRO A 711 -4.80 -12.20 17.33
CA PRO A 711 -4.60 -13.45 18.04
C PRO A 711 -5.17 -14.64 17.26
N LEU A 712 -4.47 -15.78 17.33
CA LEU A 712 -4.93 -17.03 16.71
C LEU A 712 -6.10 -17.63 17.50
N ARG A 713 -7.07 -18.18 16.80
CA ARG A 713 -8.24 -18.88 17.37
C ARG A 713 -7.78 -20.25 17.87
N GLY A 714 -8.15 -20.61 19.10
CA GLY A 714 -7.71 -21.86 19.74
C GLY A 714 -6.54 -21.70 20.72
N ALA A 715 -6.11 -20.47 21.00
CA ALA A 715 -5.13 -20.15 22.05
C ALA A 715 -5.71 -20.16 23.49
N ALA A 716 -6.94 -20.68 23.68
CA ALA A 716 -7.67 -20.68 24.95
C ALA A 716 -7.54 -22.02 25.68
#